data_AF-A0A2J8I1F4-F1
#
_entry.id   AF-A0A2J8I1F4-F1
#
_cell.length_a   1.000
_cell.length_b   1.000
_cell.length_c   1.000
_cell.angle_alpha   90.00
_cell.angle_beta   90.00
_cell.angle_gamma   90.00
#
_symmetry.space_group_name_H-M   'P 1'
#
loop_
_entity.id
_entity.type
_entity.pdbx_description
1 polymer ?
#
loop_
_entity_poly.entity_id
_entity_poly.type
_entity_poly.pdbx_seq_one_letter_code
_entity_poly.pdbx_strand_id
1 'polypeptide(L)'
;MDNIYKRWMPLILVLIINFIALSPMLSSGYFSDDILNSQIKGEILNTDRNVLEVSAFYAEQWFTNSGRIFPLGFFIAYSIFDTFDSLIAYKTYCLSIILLSVTVYFFLIKKISGGNRLLATLSAATLPIFYQFRYGNDPILAFHASYPLLALLIFLSLILSLNERLSYKLLSIIIYITGCLIYEIFYPYFVLFFICHFISSRNLFKSISKALPYLIITALFVFFSFYFRSKVSMSQDSAYNINPDILLVLKTYFSQVFGSLPFSYYVFDPHFIFKTYDINYFNVENFLFILTCIFSGIICKKTINQSKRKNSKLITRDFSILSLSMIALPFPLISLSKKFQAMSLGDSYLPVYLAYFGLSLFISVILVKLFSSNFKWKSKWGYLLIFIGAFLTGINFENNKRIVQVENQVIWSPRDIFQDSIRNGINRFIVEGTTVIVSPEYYWNNKNEYASLLGKKIDVVSLNHINKKQKDHLLKSSNCHDEYMMSVCQVKKENPLFYVDINDTGDSSGMVVLSKVSGFSIINDSINSISTHNIYVYSKHEEYFSPNKPEFYVSAKEYNVDKAMKIAQNKGYTLGKTRTWDFVGYQFPFAVDAFSIDGSYSRIIRESTNIIFKNEDELQLSSNLNNIFHIGIKSHDLKDGVQFPPLALRDSMSVKLVVTPSQDQKDYATIISNHGDYKGFTIEKSAGKDNDRYILAFGTGDAWVKVASFSLLPNFKNEINFILYNHRITLYINGIEVETAPIAIGTSIVLGENHLWLGNWKYGGRQFSGKIDEVLVSVY
;
A
#
# COMPACT_ATOMS: atom_id res chain seq x y z
N MET A 1 -45.24 -18.68 -11.43
CA MET A 1 -44.00 -18.06 -10.89
C MET A 1 -42.88 -19.08 -10.66
N ASP A 2 -43.16 -20.31 -10.22
CA ASP A 2 -42.17 -21.38 -9.94
C ASP A 2 -41.11 -21.65 -11.02
N ASN A 3 -41.46 -21.54 -12.30
CA ASN A 3 -40.52 -21.79 -13.41
C ASN A 3 -39.49 -20.66 -13.62
N ILE A 4 -39.83 -19.42 -13.25
CA ILE A 4 -38.91 -18.28 -13.39
C ILE A 4 -37.86 -18.33 -12.30
N TYR A 5 -38.27 -18.54 -11.04
CA TYR A 5 -37.35 -18.70 -9.91
C TYR A 5 -36.36 -19.84 -10.13
N LYS A 6 -36.83 -21.04 -10.53
CA LYS A 6 -35.95 -22.18 -10.83
C LYS A 6 -34.98 -21.94 -12.01
N ARG A 7 -35.30 -21.01 -12.91
CA ARG A 7 -34.45 -20.69 -14.07
C ARG A 7 -33.29 -19.77 -13.70
N TRP A 8 -33.51 -18.81 -12.80
CA TRP A 8 -32.56 -17.74 -12.50
C TRP A 8 -31.83 -17.90 -11.17
N MET A 9 -32.39 -18.67 -10.22
CA MET A 9 -31.80 -18.88 -8.89
C MET A 9 -30.31 -19.26 -8.91
N PRO A 10 -29.82 -20.20 -9.78
CA PRO A 10 -28.41 -20.55 -9.77
C PRO A 10 -27.49 -19.38 -10.13
N LEU A 11 -27.91 -18.52 -11.07
CA LEU A 11 -27.12 -17.34 -11.45
C LEU A 11 -27.13 -16.32 -10.32
N ILE A 12 -28.28 -16.07 -9.68
CA ILE A 12 -28.37 -15.14 -8.55
C ILE A 12 -27.46 -15.57 -7.41
N LEU A 13 -27.48 -16.85 -7.03
CA LEU A 13 -26.59 -17.37 -5.98
C LEU A 13 -25.11 -17.25 -6.35
N VAL A 14 -24.75 -17.58 -7.60
CA VAL A 14 -23.39 -17.38 -8.12
C VAL A 14 -22.96 -15.92 -7.97
N LEU A 15 -23.82 -14.97 -8.33
CA LEU A 15 -23.49 -13.55 -8.25
C LEU A 15 -23.35 -13.08 -6.81
N ILE A 16 -24.19 -13.56 -5.88
CA ILE A 16 -24.08 -13.26 -4.45
C ILE A 16 -22.74 -13.77 -3.89
N ILE A 17 -22.35 -15.01 -4.18
CA ILE A 17 -21.08 -15.55 -3.68
C ILE A 17 -19.89 -14.74 -4.23
N ASN A 18 -19.89 -14.45 -5.54
CA ASN A 18 -18.81 -13.66 -6.15
C ASN A 18 -18.79 -12.22 -5.62
N PHE A 19 -19.95 -11.60 -5.38
CA PHE A 19 -20.04 -10.28 -4.75
C PHE A 19 -19.41 -10.28 -3.37
N ILE A 20 -19.77 -11.24 -2.50
CA ILE A 20 -19.22 -11.29 -1.14
C ILE A 20 -17.71 -11.56 -1.20
N ALA A 21 -17.26 -12.52 -2.02
CA ALA A 21 -15.84 -12.86 -2.16
C ALA A 21 -14.97 -11.67 -2.61
N LEU A 22 -15.53 -10.79 -3.44
CA LEU A 22 -14.85 -9.62 -3.99
C LEU A 22 -15.10 -8.35 -3.17
N SER A 23 -16.03 -8.36 -2.22
CA SER A 23 -16.38 -7.18 -1.42
C SER A 23 -15.22 -6.46 -0.71
N PRO A 24 -14.09 -7.12 -0.33
CA PRO A 24 -12.94 -6.38 0.21
C PRO A 24 -12.37 -5.35 -0.78
N MET A 25 -12.62 -5.48 -2.08
CA MET A 25 -12.22 -4.46 -3.06
C MET A 25 -12.95 -3.12 -2.85
N LEU A 26 -14.15 -3.13 -2.26
CA LEU A 26 -14.94 -1.91 -2.04
C LEU A 26 -14.35 -1.03 -0.94
N SER A 27 -13.59 -1.63 -0.01
CA SER A 27 -12.83 -0.90 1.02
C SER A 27 -11.42 -0.53 0.57
N SER A 28 -11.07 -0.75 -0.70
CA SER A 28 -9.72 -0.51 -1.20
C SER A 28 -9.54 0.87 -1.82
N GLY A 29 -8.38 1.48 -1.60
CA GLY A 29 -7.94 2.73 -2.24
C GLY A 29 -7.67 2.60 -3.75
N TYR A 30 -7.22 3.68 -4.38
CA TYR A 30 -6.60 3.58 -5.70
C TYR A 30 -5.25 2.85 -5.57
N PHE A 31 -4.93 1.93 -6.50
CA PHE A 31 -3.67 1.18 -6.51
C PHE A 31 -3.00 1.19 -7.89
N SER A 32 -1.68 0.98 -7.91
CA SER A 32 -0.88 0.98 -9.13
C SER A 32 -1.20 2.20 -10.01
N ASP A 33 -1.35 2.00 -11.33
CA ASP A 33 -1.63 3.08 -12.28
C ASP A 33 -2.91 3.85 -11.96
N ASP A 34 -3.90 3.27 -11.26
CA ASP A 34 -5.11 3.99 -10.89
C ASP A 34 -4.82 5.20 -10.00
N ILE A 35 -3.73 5.16 -9.25
CA ILE A 35 -3.31 6.27 -8.40
C ILE A 35 -3.01 7.49 -9.25
N LEU A 36 -2.18 7.34 -10.29
CA LEU A 36 -1.85 8.44 -11.21
C LEU A 36 -3.03 8.78 -12.13
N ASN A 37 -3.76 7.77 -12.61
CA ASN A 37 -4.89 8.00 -13.51
C ASN A 37 -6.04 8.74 -12.82
N SER A 38 -6.22 8.56 -11.50
CA SER A 38 -7.20 9.32 -10.70
C SER A 38 -6.89 10.83 -10.63
N GLN A 39 -5.71 11.26 -11.07
CA GLN A 39 -5.27 12.66 -11.11
C GLN A 39 -5.55 13.33 -12.45
N ILE A 40 -6.29 12.67 -13.35
CA ILE A 40 -6.51 13.13 -14.73
C ILE A 40 -7.09 14.55 -14.81
N LYS A 41 -7.94 14.95 -13.87
CA LYS A 41 -8.50 16.31 -13.80
C LYS A 41 -7.41 17.37 -13.59
N GLY A 42 -6.38 17.04 -12.81
CA GLY A 42 -5.21 17.89 -12.66
C GLY A 42 -4.36 17.97 -13.92
N GLU A 43 -4.21 16.88 -14.66
CA GLU A 43 -3.49 16.87 -15.94
C GLU A 43 -4.24 17.72 -17.00
N ILE A 44 -5.56 17.57 -17.08
CA ILE A 44 -6.47 18.37 -17.92
C ILE A 44 -6.26 19.86 -17.64
N LEU A 45 -6.30 20.25 -16.36
CA LEU A 45 -6.06 21.63 -15.94
C LEU A 45 -4.65 22.11 -16.28
N ASN A 46 -3.63 21.32 -16.00
CA ASN A 46 -2.23 21.72 -16.19
C ASN A 46 -1.82 21.80 -17.67
N THR A 47 -2.51 21.08 -18.56
CA THR A 47 -2.19 21.04 -19.99
C THR A 47 -3.14 21.88 -20.85
N ASP A 48 -4.19 22.45 -20.26
CA ASP A 48 -5.26 23.16 -20.98
C ASP A 48 -5.91 22.29 -22.08
N ARG A 49 -6.03 20.99 -21.80
CA ARG A 49 -6.61 19.98 -22.71
C ARG A 49 -7.84 19.36 -22.11
N ASN A 50 -8.76 18.90 -22.95
CA ASN A 50 -9.86 18.03 -22.48
C ASN A 50 -9.42 16.56 -22.35
N VAL A 51 -10.27 15.73 -21.74
CA VAL A 51 -9.97 14.30 -21.49
C VAL A 51 -9.65 13.50 -22.77
N LEU A 52 -10.29 13.83 -23.90
CA LEU A 52 -10.05 13.14 -25.17
C LEU A 52 -8.70 13.53 -25.77
N GLU A 53 -8.31 14.79 -25.65
CA GLU A 53 -7.00 15.29 -26.08
C GLU A 53 -5.87 14.70 -25.23
N VAL A 54 -6.05 14.61 -23.91
CA VAL A 54 -5.09 13.92 -23.03
C VAL A 54 -5.00 12.44 -23.39
N SER A 55 -6.13 11.77 -23.62
CA SER A 55 -6.17 10.36 -24.06
C SER A 55 -5.45 10.15 -25.38
N ALA A 56 -5.70 11.00 -26.37
CA ALA A 56 -5.05 10.94 -27.67
C ALA A 56 -3.53 11.17 -27.54
N PHE A 57 -3.13 12.14 -26.72
CA PHE A 57 -1.71 12.41 -26.46
C PHE A 57 -0.99 11.20 -25.89
N TYR A 58 -1.52 10.57 -24.83
CA TYR A 58 -0.87 9.39 -24.25
C TYR A 58 -0.92 8.17 -25.18
N ALA A 59 -2.01 7.97 -25.92
CA ALA A 59 -2.08 6.93 -26.94
C ALA A 59 -1.01 7.12 -28.02
N GLU A 60 -0.80 8.37 -28.47
CA GLU A 60 0.25 8.75 -29.41
C GLU A 60 1.63 8.50 -28.80
N GLN A 61 1.91 8.93 -27.57
CA GLN A 61 3.19 8.72 -26.91
C GLN A 61 3.56 7.23 -26.83
N TRP A 62 2.61 6.36 -26.49
CA TRP A 62 2.86 4.91 -26.45
C TRP A 62 3.07 4.30 -27.84
N PHE A 63 2.39 4.84 -28.84
CA PHE A 63 2.58 4.46 -30.23
C PHE A 63 3.95 4.89 -30.76
N THR A 64 4.33 6.15 -30.59
CA THR A 64 5.59 6.72 -31.10
C THR A 64 6.82 6.26 -30.34
N ASN A 65 6.71 6.08 -29.01
CA ASN A 65 7.88 5.78 -28.16
C ASN A 65 8.04 4.29 -27.87
N SER A 66 7.02 3.46 -28.12
CA SER A 66 7.09 2.00 -27.88
C SER A 66 6.56 1.15 -29.03
N GLY A 67 6.03 1.75 -30.10
CA GLY A 67 5.42 1.01 -31.21
C GLY A 67 4.19 0.19 -30.81
N ARG A 68 3.58 0.49 -29.66
CA ARG A 68 2.45 -0.29 -29.13
C ARG A 68 1.12 0.30 -29.60
N ILE A 69 0.19 -0.57 -29.97
CA ILE A 69 -1.10 -0.19 -30.53
C ILE A 69 -2.21 -0.63 -29.58
N PHE A 70 -2.68 0.27 -28.74
CA PHE A 70 -3.86 0.05 -27.89
C PHE A 70 -4.56 1.36 -27.51
N PRO A 71 -4.88 2.23 -28.49
CA PRO A 71 -5.32 3.59 -28.20
C PRO A 71 -6.59 3.64 -27.35
N LEU A 72 -7.52 2.70 -27.55
CA LEU A 72 -8.79 2.68 -26.84
C LEU A 72 -8.62 2.43 -25.34
N GLY A 73 -7.51 1.80 -24.92
CA GLY A 73 -7.17 1.64 -23.51
C GLY A 73 -7.08 2.99 -22.78
N PHE A 74 -6.45 4.00 -23.38
CA PHE A 74 -6.32 5.33 -22.78
C PHE A 74 -7.64 6.08 -22.75
N PHE A 75 -8.40 6.06 -23.85
CA PHE A 75 -9.72 6.69 -23.89
C PHE A 75 -10.66 6.13 -22.84
N ILE A 76 -10.66 4.81 -22.63
CA ILE A 76 -11.48 4.18 -21.58
C ILE A 76 -10.96 4.57 -20.20
N ALA A 77 -9.66 4.38 -19.94
CA ALA A 77 -9.07 4.63 -18.63
C ALA A 77 -9.34 6.06 -18.16
N TYR A 78 -8.97 7.06 -18.96
CA TYR A 78 -9.09 8.46 -18.55
C TYR A 78 -10.53 8.96 -18.54
N SER A 79 -11.40 8.47 -19.42
CA SER A 79 -12.83 8.81 -19.33
C SER A 79 -13.45 8.28 -18.04
N ILE A 80 -13.05 7.10 -17.57
CA ILE A 80 -13.53 6.54 -16.30
C ILE A 80 -13.09 7.44 -15.12
N PHE A 81 -11.82 7.81 -15.05
CA PHE A 81 -11.32 8.65 -13.95
C PHE A 81 -11.80 10.11 -14.01
N ASP A 82 -12.10 10.62 -15.19
CA ASP A 82 -12.73 11.95 -15.33
C ASP A 82 -14.20 11.92 -14.90
N THR A 83 -14.89 10.80 -15.13
CA THR A 83 -16.31 10.62 -14.79
C THR A 83 -16.54 10.35 -13.30
N PHE A 84 -15.70 9.54 -12.65
CA PHE A 84 -15.90 9.13 -11.25
C PHE A 84 -15.11 10.00 -10.27
N ASP A 85 -15.80 10.92 -9.60
CA ASP A 85 -15.25 11.71 -8.49
C ASP A 85 -15.14 10.94 -7.16
N SER A 86 -15.88 9.84 -7.05
CA SER A 86 -15.99 9.06 -5.82
C SER A 86 -15.28 7.73 -5.97
N LEU A 87 -14.33 7.45 -5.07
CA LEU A 87 -13.62 6.17 -5.03
C LEU A 87 -14.59 4.98 -4.90
N ILE A 88 -15.63 5.10 -4.05
CA ILE A 88 -16.61 4.01 -3.90
C ILE A 88 -17.43 3.80 -5.18
N ALA A 89 -17.74 4.88 -5.93
CA ALA A 89 -18.41 4.76 -7.23
C ALA A 89 -17.51 4.06 -8.26
N TYR A 90 -16.23 4.43 -8.31
CA TYR A 90 -15.24 3.77 -9.16
C TYR A 90 -15.08 2.28 -8.82
N LYS A 91 -14.94 1.92 -7.54
CA LYS A 91 -14.82 0.51 -7.11
C LYS A 91 -16.11 -0.28 -7.36
N THR A 92 -17.27 0.36 -7.21
CA THR A 92 -18.57 -0.25 -7.57
C THR A 92 -18.68 -0.50 -9.07
N TYR A 93 -18.18 0.41 -9.90
CA TYR A 93 -18.06 0.20 -11.35
C TYR A 93 -17.17 -1.02 -11.64
N CYS A 94 -15.98 -1.09 -11.05
CA CYS A 94 -15.06 -2.23 -11.25
C CYS A 94 -15.72 -3.57 -10.87
N LEU A 95 -16.37 -3.62 -9.70
CA LEU A 95 -17.10 -4.81 -9.24
C LEU A 95 -18.25 -5.17 -10.20
N SER A 96 -18.97 -4.18 -10.72
CA SER A 96 -20.07 -4.40 -11.67
C SER A 96 -19.58 -5.02 -12.97
N ILE A 97 -18.43 -4.57 -13.50
CA ILE A 97 -17.82 -5.18 -14.70
C ILE A 97 -17.40 -6.63 -14.43
N ILE A 98 -16.86 -6.93 -13.25
CA ILE A 98 -16.50 -8.30 -12.86
C ILE A 98 -17.76 -9.19 -12.78
N LEU A 99 -18.81 -8.74 -12.11
CA LEU A 99 -20.06 -9.53 -12.01
C LEU A 99 -20.74 -9.71 -13.38
N LEU A 100 -20.63 -8.73 -14.26
CA LEU A 100 -21.10 -8.83 -15.64
C LEU A 100 -20.26 -9.84 -16.43
N SER A 101 -18.93 -9.85 -16.26
CA SER A 101 -18.05 -10.83 -16.91
C SER A 101 -18.37 -12.27 -16.46
N VAL A 102 -18.61 -12.48 -15.15
CA VAL A 102 -19.07 -13.76 -14.57
C VAL A 102 -20.43 -14.18 -15.15
N THR A 103 -21.36 -13.23 -15.30
CA THR A 103 -22.68 -13.47 -15.89
C THR A 103 -22.57 -13.95 -17.34
N VAL A 104 -21.80 -13.24 -18.16
CA VAL A 104 -21.61 -13.58 -19.58
C VAL A 104 -20.85 -14.91 -19.69
N TYR A 105 -19.85 -15.15 -18.85
CA TYR A 105 -19.15 -16.43 -18.76
C TYR A 105 -20.11 -17.60 -18.45
N PHE A 106 -21.00 -17.45 -17.46
CA PHE A 106 -22.02 -18.44 -17.14
C PHE A 106 -22.89 -18.78 -18.38
N PHE A 107 -23.32 -17.76 -19.12
CA PHE A 107 -24.10 -17.97 -20.34
C PHE A 107 -23.31 -18.61 -21.48
N LEU A 108 -22.04 -18.27 -21.63
CA LEU A 108 -21.14 -18.88 -22.62
C LEU A 108 -21.01 -20.37 -22.36
N ILE A 109 -20.65 -20.77 -21.13
CA ILE A 109 -20.51 -22.18 -20.76
C ILE A 109 -21.82 -22.91 -20.92
N LYS A 110 -22.94 -22.32 -20.50
CA LYS A 110 -24.28 -22.88 -20.70
C LYS A 110 -24.61 -23.07 -22.19
N LYS A 111 -24.24 -22.12 -23.06
CA LYS A 111 -24.52 -22.19 -24.51
C LYS A 111 -23.70 -23.30 -25.18
N ILE A 112 -22.38 -23.32 -24.96
CA ILE A 112 -21.47 -24.30 -25.58
C ILE A 112 -21.77 -25.72 -25.08
N SER A 113 -22.20 -25.87 -23.82
CA SER A 113 -22.51 -27.17 -23.23
C SER A 113 -23.88 -27.73 -23.62
N GLY A 114 -24.59 -27.09 -24.57
CA GLY A 114 -25.93 -27.51 -24.99
C GLY A 114 -26.99 -27.30 -23.91
N GLY A 115 -26.79 -26.30 -23.04
CA GLY A 115 -27.72 -25.95 -21.96
C GLY A 115 -27.40 -26.58 -20.61
N ASN A 116 -26.22 -27.19 -20.41
CA ASN A 116 -25.83 -27.81 -19.15
C ASN A 116 -25.64 -26.75 -18.04
N ARG A 117 -26.68 -26.58 -17.23
CA ARG A 117 -26.69 -25.61 -16.12
C ARG A 117 -25.73 -25.99 -15.00
N LEU A 118 -25.49 -27.28 -14.76
CA LEU A 118 -24.59 -27.73 -13.70
C LEU A 118 -23.17 -27.24 -13.96
N LEU A 119 -22.67 -27.50 -15.17
CA LEU A 119 -21.31 -27.10 -15.53
C LEU A 119 -21.14 -25.59 -15.46
N ALA A 120 -22.09 -24.82 -16.01
CA ALA A 120 -22.07 -23.36 -15.95
C ALA A 120 -22.16 -22.81 -14.52
N THR A 121 -23.00 -23.41 -13.67
CA THR A 121 -23.15 -22.99 -12.27
C THR A 121 -21.89 -23.29 -11.49
N LEU A 122 -21.34 -24.50 -11.59
CA LEU A 122 -20.09 -24.84 -10.92
C LEU A 122 -18.95 -23.94 -11.38
N SER A 123 -18.80 -23.75 -12.69
CA SER A 123 -17.68 -22.97 -13.23
C SER A 123 -17.71 -21.51 -12.80
N ALA A 124 -18.88 -20.93 -12.57
CA ALA A 124 -18.98 -19.58 -12.05
C ALA A 124 -18.95 -19.52 -10.50
N ALA A 125 -19.45 -20.55 -9.82
CA ALA A 125 -19.45 -20.64 -8.35
C ALA A 125 -18.07 -20.95 -7.75
N THR A 126 -17.17 -21.60 -8.51
CA THR A 126 -15.81 -21.92 -8.03
C THR A 126 -14.78 -20.83 -8.29
N LEU A 127 -15.12 -19.76 -9.02
CA LEU A 127 -14.22 -18.62 -9.26
C LEU A 127 -13.64 -17.99 -7.99
N PRO A 128 -14.42 -17.79 -6.91
CA PRO A 128 -13.91 -17.23 -5.64
C PRO A 128 -12.74 -17.98 -4.99
N ILE A 129 -12.55 -19.26 -5.31
CA ILE A 129 -11.39 -20.05 -4.84
C ILE A 129 -10.09 -19.48 -5.43
N PHE A 130 -10.16 -18.86 -6.62
CA PHE A 130 -8.99 -18.38 -7.37
C PHE A 130 -8.78 -16.87 -7.32
N TYR A 131 -9.77 -16.09 -6.87
CA TYR A 131 -9.66 -14.64 -6.74
C TYR A 131 -8.65 -14.27 -5.67
N GLN A 132 -7.38 -14.18 -6.04
CA GLN A 132 -6.31 -13.74 -5.17
C GLN A 132 -5.97 -12.30 -5.51
N PHE A 133 -6.04 -11.43 -4.51
CA PHE A 133 -5.51 -10.08 -4.58
C PHE A 133 -4.00 -10.12 -4.36
N ARG A 134 -3.30 -9.21 -5.05
CA ARG A 134 -1.84 -9.07 -4.97
C ARG A 134 -1.47 -7.65 -4.58
N TYR A 135 -0.39 -7.55 -3.83
CA TYR A 135 0.26 -6.27 -3.56
C TYR A 135 0.88 -5.71 -4.85
N GLY A 136 0.80 -4.41 -5.04
CA GLY A 136 1.15 -3.67 -6.23
C GLY A 136 0.12 -3.87 -7.35
N ASN A 137 0.50 -4.68 -8.34
CA ASN A 137 -0.18 -4.75 -9.63
C ASN A 137 -1.21 -5.90 -9.66
N ASP A 138 -2.45 -5.59 -9.30
CA ASP A 138 -3.54 -6.58 -9.27
C ASP A 138 -4.62 -6.31 -10.34
N PRO A 139 -5.05 -7.33 -11.12
CA PRO A 139 -6.04 -7.14 -12.18
C PRO A 139 -7.49 -6.98 -11.69
N ILE A 140 -7.76 -7.23 -10.41
CA ILE A 140 -9.07 -7.06 -9.79
C ILE A 140 -9.15 -5.71 -9.08
N LEU A 141 -8.10 -5.35 -8.32
CA LEU A 141 -8.10 -4.14 -7.51
C LEU A 141 -7.76 -2.86 -8.29
N ALA A 142 -7.02 -2.99 -9.40
CA ALA A 142 -6.46 -1.86 -10.15
C ALA A 142 -6.78 -1.89 -11.66
N PHE A 143 -6.22 -0.93 -12.40
CA PHE A 143 -6.27 -0.79 -13.86
C PHE A 143 -7.69 -0.65 -14.41
N HIS A 144 -8.55 0.17 -13.79
CA HIS A 144 -9.89 0.53 -14.30
C HIS A 144 -10.75 -0.66 -14.75
N ALA A 145 -10.60 -1.81 -14.09
CA ALA A 145 -11.22 -3.08 -14.46
C ALA A 145 -10.97 -3.49 -15.93
N SER A 146 -9.83 -3.12 -16.50
CA SER A 146 -9.43 -3.44 -17.87
C SER A 146 -9.43 -4.94 -18.15
N TYR A 147 -8.86 -5.77 -17.28
CA TYR A 147 -8.84 -7.23 -17.45
C TYR A 147 -10.22 -7.88 -17.28
N PRO A 148 -11.04 -7.49 -16.28
CA PRO A 148 -12.46 -7.80 -16.24
C PRO A 148 -13.23 -7.42 -17.51
N LEU A 149 -12.98 -6.23 -18.06
CA LEU A 149 -13.59 -5.77 -19.29
C LEU A 149 -13.15 -6.60 -20.49
N LEU A 150 -11.86 -6.95 -20.62
CA LEU A 150 -11.38 -7.83 -21.67
C LEU A 150 -12.04 -9.22 -21.58
N ALA A 151 -12.16 -9.78 -20.37
CA ALA A 151 -12.87 -11.05 -20.17
C ALA A 151 -14.33 -10.96 -20.65
N LEU A 152 -15.03 -9.89 -20.28
CA LEU A 152 -16.39 -9.61 -20.73
C LEU A 152 -16.49 -9.55 -22.25
N LEU A 153 -15.59 -8.81 -22.92
CA LEU A 153 -15.56 -8.67 -24.38
C LEU A 153 -15.26 -10.02 -25.07
N ILE A 154 -14.32 -10.81 -24.56
CA ILE A 154 -14.01 -12.15 -25.08
C ILE A 154 -15.27 -13.03 -25.03
N PHE A 155 -15.89 -13.13 -23.85
CA PHE A 155 -17.03 -14.02 -23.67
C PHE A 155 -18.25 -13.57 -24.46
N LEU A 156 -18.52 -12.26 -24.51
CA LEU A 156 -19.62 -11.71 -25.29
C LEU A 156 -19.42 -11.94 -26.79
N SER A 157 -18.20 -11.69 -27.28
CA SER A 157 -17.85 -11.97 -28.67
C SER A 157 -18.02 -13.46 -28.99
N LEU A 158 -17.52 -14.38 -28.16
CA LEU A 158 -17.71 -15.83 -28.35
C LEU A 158 -19.19 -16.25 -28.34
N ILE A 159 -20.03 -15.69 -27.46
CA ILE A 159 -21.47 -15.98 -27.47
C ILE A 159 -22.10 -15.57 -28.80
N LEU A 160 -21.76 -14.38 -29.29
CA LEU A 160 -22.31 -13.80 -30.51
C LEU A 160 -21.84 -14.55 -31.76
N SER A 161 -20.56 -14.94 -31.83
CA SER A 161 -19.99 -15.71 -32.94
C SER A 161 -20.67 -17.07 -33.13
N LEU A 162 -21.07 -17.70 -32.02
CA LEU A 162 -21.81 -18.96 -32.01
C LEU A 162 -23.27 -18.84 -32.49
N ASN A 163 -23.77 -17.63 -32.78
CA ASN A 163 -25.09 -17.45 -33.38
C ASN A 163 -25.00 -17.52 -34.91
N GLU A 164 -26.02 -18.07 -35.58
CA GLU A 164 -25.97 -18.19 -37.04
C GLU A 164 -26.36 -16.91 -37.78
N ARG A 165 -27.07 -15.97 -37.16
CA ARG A 165 -27.45 -14.70 -37.80
C ARG A 165 -26.21 -13.83 -38.08
N LEU A 166 -26.15 -13.26 -39.29
CA LEU A 166 -25.02 -12.45 -39.75
C LEU A 166 -24.77 -11.21 -38.86
N SER A 167 -25.82 -10.51 -38.44
CA SER A 167 -25.70 -9.32 -37.59
C SER A 167 -24.95 -9.60 -36.28
N TYR A 168 -25.20 -10.75 -35.63
CA TYR A 168 -24.48 -11.13 -34.42
C TYR A 168 -23.02 -11.50 -34.69
N LYS A 169 -22.72 -12.13 -35.84
CA LYS A 169 -21.34 -12.41 -36.24
C LYS A 169 -20.55 -11.12 -36.50
N LEU A 170 -21.17 -10.15 -37.17
CA LEU A 170 -20.57 -8.83 -37.39
C LEU A 170 -20.32 -8.10 -36.07
N LEU A 171 -21.31 -8.10 -35.16
CA LEU A 171 -21.15 -7.51 -33.84
C LEU A 171 -20.04 -8.20 -33.02
N SER A 172 -19.92 -9.53 -33.11
CA SER A 172 -18.83 -10.27 -32.48
C SER A 172 -17.45 -9.84 -33.00
N ILE A 173 -17.31 -9.64 -34.31
CA ILE A 173 -16.08 -9.14 -34.94
C ILE A 173 -15.75 -7.73 -34.43
N ILE A 174 -16.75 -6.83 -34.37
CA ILE A 174 -16.56 -5.46 -33.86
C ILE A 174 -16.06 -5.50 -32.42
N ILE A 175 -16.71 -6.28 -31.54
CA ILE A 175 -16.30 -6.44 -30.13
C ILE A 175 -14.87 -7.02 -30.03
N TYR A 176 -14.50 -7.95 -30.93
CA TYR A 176 -13.15 -8.51 -30.96
C TYR A 176 -12.10 -7.46 -31.33
N ILE A 177 -12.38 -6.64 -32.36
CA ILE A 177 -11.53 -5.51 -32.76
C ILE A 177 -11.40 -4.51 -31.61
N THR A 178 -12.50 -4.19 -30.92
CA THR A 178 -12.50 -3.34 -29.72
C THR A 178 -11.55 -3.90 -28.66
N GLY A 179 -11.60 -5.20 -28.37
CA GLY A 179 -10.68 -5.85 -27.43
C GLY A 179 -9.21 -5.72 -27.84
N CYS A 180 -8.90 -5.94 -29.13
CA CYS A 180 -7.55 -5.73 -29.67
C CYS A 180 -7.06 -4.28 -29.55
N LEU A 181 -7.96 -3.29 -29.68
CA LEU A 181 -7.64 -1.87 -29.53
C LEU A 181 -7.52 -1.42 -28.06
N ILE A 182 -8.04 -2.19 -27.11
CA ILE A 182 -7.88 -1.93 -25.67
C ILE A 182 -6.54 -2.47 -25.18
N TYR A 183 -6.17 -3.69 -25.58
CA TYR A 183 -4.90 -4.27 -25.15
C TYR A 183 -4.40 -5.42 -26.01
N GLU A 184 -3.08 -5.47 -26.24
CA GLU A 184 -2.43 -6.47 -27.09
C GLU A 184 -2.52 -7.91 -26.54
N ILE A 185 -2.79 -8.07 -25.23
CA ILE A 185 -3.00 -9.39 -24.64
C ILE A 185 -4.24 -10.12 -25.18
N PHE A 186 -5.13 -9.39 -25.86
CA PHE A 186 -6.32 -9.95 -26.47
C PHE A 186 -6.00 -10.83 -27.69
N TYR A 187 -4.83 -10.64 -28.31
CA TYR A 187 -4.48 -11.26 -29.59
C TYR A 187 -4.53 -12.79 -29.59
N PRO A 188 -4.00 -13.53 -28.59
CA PRO A 188 -3.98 -14.99 -28.62
C PRO A 188 -5.38 -15.63 -28.50
N TYR A 189 -6.41 -14.86 -28.09
CA TYR A 189 -7.74 -15.41 -27.81
C TYR A 189 -8.55 -15.80 -29.05
N PHE A 190 -8.08 -15.51 -30.28
CA PHE A 190 -8.68 -16.05 -31.51
C PHE A 190 -8.79 -17.59 -31.47
N VAL A 191 -7.86 -18.26 -30.76
CA VAL A 191 -7.85 -19.72 -30.57
C VAL A 191 -9.14 -20.21 -29.90
N LEU A 192 -9.72 -19.44 -28.97
CA LEU A 192 -10.96 -19.80 -28.31
C LEU A 192 -12.15 -19.85 -29.28
N PHE A 193 -12.16 -19.03 -30.33
CA PHE A 193 -13.22 -19.05 -31.35
C PHE A 193 -13.19 -20.37 -32.11
N PHE A 194 -12.01 -20.81 -32.53
CA PHE A 194 -11.83 -22.11 -33.15
C PHE A 194 -12.33 -23.25 -32.24
N ILE A 195 -11.87 -23.28 -30.99
CA ILE A 195 -12.27 -24.32 -30.02
C ILE A 195 -13.78 -24.31 -29.79
N CYS A 196 -14.39 -23.16 -29.52
CA CYS A 196 -15.83 -23.07 -29.23
C CYS A 196 -16.68 -23.52 -30.44
N HIS A 197 -16.30 -23.15 -31.66
CA HIS A 197 -16.97 -23.61 -32.87
C HIS A 197 -16.77 -25.11 -33.11
N PHE A 198 -15.59 -25.66 -32.80
CA PHE A 198 -15.33 -27.09 -32.90
C PHE A 198 -16.17 -27.90 -31.92
N ILE A 199 -16.27 -27.46 -30.67
CA ILE A 199 -17.12 -28.09 -29.65
C ILE A 199 -18.59 -28.10 -30.10
N SER A 200 -19.04 -26.98 -30.68
CA SER A 200 -20.44 -26.79 -31.07
C SER A 200 -20.82 -27.52 -32.36
N SER A 201 -19.93 -27.56 -33.36
CA SER A 201 -20.24 -28.08 -34.71
C SER A 201 -19.67 -29.47 -35.00
N ARG A 202 -18.64 -29.90 -34.26
CA ARG A 202 -17.89 -31.14 -34.48
C ARG A 202 -17.27 -31.29 -35.87
N ASN A 203 -17.12 -30.18 -36.59
CA ASN A 203 -16.55 -30.15 -37.94
C ASN A 203 -15.34 -29.21 -37.98
N LEU A 204 -14.16 -29.76 -38.27
CA LEU A 204 -12.90 -29.02 -38.28
C LEU A 204 -12.91 -27.87 -39.29
N PHE A 205 -13.25 -28.14 -40.54
CA PHE A 205 -13.26 -27.14 -41.61
C PHE A 205 -14.26 -26.02 -41.36
N LYS A 206 -15.49 -26.36 -40.91
CA LYS A 206 -16.48 -25.35 -40.52
C LYS A 206 -15.96 -24.48 -39.38
N SER A 207 -15.26 -25.07 -38.41
CA SER A 207 -14.72 -24.33 -37.26
C SER A 207 -13.59 -23.39 -37.65
N ILE A 208 -12.67 -23.83 -38.52
CA ILE A 208 -11.61 -22.98 -39.08
C ILE A 208 -12.24 -21.82 -39.85
N SER A 209 -13.19 -22.10 -40.75
CA SER A 209 -13.89 -21.07 -41.52
C SER A 209 -14.58 -20.03 -40.64
N LYS A 210 -15.21 -20.45 -39.53
CA LYS A 210 -15.85 -19.52 -38.58
C LYS A 210 -14.85 -18.73 -37.74
N ALA A 211 -13.68 -19.28 -37.43
CA ALA A 211 -12.63 -18.61 -36.68
C ALA A 211 -11.73 -17.70 -37.54
N LEU A 212 -11.72 -17.91 -38.86
CA LEU A 212 -10.83 -17.22 -39.80
C LEU A 212 -10.88 -15.68 -39.71
N PRO A 213 -12.04 -15.01 -39.58
CA PRO A 213 -12.06 -13.54 -39.46
C PRO A 213 -11.27 -13.03 -38.25
N TYR A 214 -11.36 -13.72 -37.11
CA TYR A 214 -10.66 -13.35 -35.87
C TYR A 214 -9.15 -13.58 -36.00
N LEU A 215 -8.75 -14.67 -36.66
CA LEU A 215 -7.34 -14.93 -36.97
C LEU A 215 -6.76 -13.85 -37.89
N ILE A 216 -7.47 -13.46 -38.94
CA ILE A 216 -7.02 -12.39 -39.87
C ILE A 216 -6.84 -11.08 -39.11
N ILE A 217 -7.81 -10.70 -38.26
CA ILE A 217 -7.72 -9.49 -37.44
C ILE A 217 -6.51 -9.56 -36.51
N THR A 218 -6.33 -10.66 -35.77
CA THR A 218 -5.15 -10.85 -34.92
C THR A 218 -3.86 -10.73 -35.73
N ALA A 219 -3.76 -11.39 -36.89
CA ALA A 219 -2.57 -11.35 -37.73
C ALA A 219 -2.26 -9.92 -38.19
N LEU A 220 -3.26 -9.12 -38.53
CA LEU A 220 -3.09 -7.70 -38.87
C LEU A 220 -2.57 -6.88 -37.69
N PHE A 221 -3.16 -7.03 -36.50
CA PHE A 221 -2.70 -6.31 -35.30
C PHE A 221 -1.29 -6.71 -34.87
N VAL A 222 -0.95 -8.00 -34.96
CA VAL A 222 0.40 -8.51 -34.71
C VAL A 222 1.37 -7.93 -35.73
N PHE A 223 1.04 -7.97 -37.02
CA PHE A 223 1.84 -7.39 -38.09
C PHE A 223 2.11 -5.90 -37.85
N PHE A 224 1.06 -5.11 -37.59
CA PHE A 224 1.23 -3.68 -37.32
C PHE A 224 2.07 -3.43 -36.06
N SER A 225 1.86 -4.19 -34.99
CA SER A 225 2.64 -4.05 -33.75
C SER A 225 4.13 -4.32 -34.00
N PHE A 226 4.47 -5.35 -34.77
CA PHE A 226 5.86 -5.63 -35.17
C PHE A 226 6.41 -4.56 -36.11
N TYR A 227 5.63 -4.14 -37.10
CA TYR A 227 6.02 -3.11 -38.05
C TYR A 227 6.37 -1.80 -37.33
N PHE A 228 5.50 -1.28 -36.46
CA PHE A 228 5.77 -0.03 -35.75
C PHE A 228 6.88 -0.16 -34.72
N ARG A 229 6.97 -1.27 -33.96
CA ARG A 229 8.11 -1.53 -33.07
C ARG A 229 9.44 -1.55 -33.83
N SER A 230 9.47 -2.02 -35.08
CA SER A 230 10.69 -1.99 -35.92
C SER A 230 11.12 -0.59 -36.35
N LYS A 231 10.22 0.40 -36.25
CA LYS A 231 10.48 1.81 -36.62
C LYS A 231 10.82 2.70 -35.44
N VAL A 232 10.64 2.21 -34.21
CA VAL A 232 10.86 2.98 -32.99
C VAL A 232 12.19 2.58 -32.35
N SER A 233 13.06 3.55 -32.11
CA SER A 233 14.30 3.34 -31.36
C SER A 233 14.02 3.34 -29.85
N MET A 234 13.62 2.20 -29.31
CA MET A 234 13.49 2.02 -27.85
C MET A 234 14.87 1.96 -27.19
N SER A 235 15.04 2.58 -26.02
CA SER A 235 16.27 2.45 -25.24
C SER A 235 16.53 0.98 -24.89
N GLN A 236 17.80 0.55 -24.87
CA GLN A 236 18.15 -0.84 -24.54
C GLN A 236 17.69 -1.25 -23.14
N ASP A 237 17.57 -0.28 -22.23
CA ASP A 237 17.11 -0.48 -20.86
C ASP A 237 15.59 -0.41 -20.68
N SER A 238 14.82 -0.24 -21.76
CA SER A 238 13.36 -0.22 -21.66
C SER A 238 12.82 -1.54 -21.10
N ALA A 239 12.03 -1.44 -20.04
CA ALA A 239 11.38 -2.58 -19.38
C ALA A 239 10.49 -3.38 -20.35
N TYR A 240 9.98 -2.73 -21.41
CA TYR A 240 9.08 -3.32 -22.40
C TYR A 240 9.80 -3.90 -23.62
N ASN A 241 11.13 -3.97 -23.59
CA ASN A 241 11.90 -4.67 -24.62
C ASN A 241 11.57 -6.17 -24.62
N ILE A 242 11.49 -6.73 -25.83
CA ILE A 242 11.32 -8.15 -26.06
C ILE A 242 12.66 -8.85 -25.81
N ASN A 243 12.69 -9.80 -24.89
CA ASN A 243 13.82 -10.68 -24.68
C ASN A 243 13.42 -12.12 -25.05
N PRO A 244 13.87 -12.65 -26.20
CA PRO A 244 13.46 -13.96 -26.70
C PRO A 244 14.22 -15.14 -26.07
N ASP A 245 14.97 -14.94 -24.98
CA ASP A 245 15.61 -16.03 -24.23
C ASP A 245 14.58 -17.09 -23.82
N ILE A 246 14.66 -18.26 -24.45
CA ILE A 246 13.66 -19.33 -24.33
C ILE A 246 13.55 -19.81 -22.89
N LEU A 247 14.66 -19.92 -22.16
CA LEU A 247 14.64 -20.40 -20.78
C LEU A 247 13.95 -19.38 -19.86
N LEU A 248 14.25 -18.09 -20.03
CA LEU A 248 13.59 -17.03 -19.27
C LEU A 248 12.11 -16.90 -19.64
N VAL A 249 11.76 -17.00 -20.93
CA VAL A 249 10.37 -16.98 -21.40
C VAL A 249 9.60 -18.15 -20.79
N LEU A 250 10.13 -19.37 -20.84
CA LEU A 250 9.49 -20.55 -20.25
C LEU A 250 9.37 -20.41 -18.74
N LYS A 251 10.44 -20.00 -18.03
CA LYS A 251 10.40 -19.75 -16.57
C LYS A 251 9.28 -18.77 -16.22
N THR A 252 9.21 -17.64 -16.93
CA THR A 252 8.21 -16.60 -16.71
C THR A 252 6.80 -17.11 -17.00
N TYR A 253 6.63 -17.84 -18.09
CA TYR A 253 5.37 -18.48 -18.46
C TYR A 253 4.90 -19.42 -17.35
N PHE A 254 5.78 -20.28 -16.83
CA PHE A 254 5.47 -21.17 -15.71
C PHE A 254 5.15 -20.40 -14.43
N SER A 255 5.91 -19.36 -14.08
CA SER A 255 5.62 -18.52 -12.91
C SER A 255 4.23 -17.88 -13.00
N GLN A 256 3.84 -17.39 -14.18
CA GLN A 256 2.54 -16.78 -14.42
C GLN A 256 1.39 -17.80 -14.36
N VAL A 257 1.55 -18.96 -14.99
CA VAL A 257 0.56 -20.06 -14.89
C VAL A 257 0.43 -20.52 -13.44
N PHE A 258 1.55 -20.73 -12.74
CA PHE A 258 1.52 -21.18 -11.35
C PHE A 258 0.88 -20.14 -10.43
N GLY A 259 1.15 -18.85 -10.65
CA GLY A 259 0.53 -17.77 -9.88
C GLY A 259 -0.99 -17.63 -10.08
N SER A 260 -1.58 -18.37 -11.04
CA SER A 260 -3.04 -18.49 -11.17
C SER A 260 -3.66 -19.54 -10.25
N LEU A 261 -2.86 -20.49 -9.73
CA LEU A 261 -3.34 -21.53 -8.83
C LEU A 261 -3.81 -20.92 -7.51
N PRO A 262 -4.83 -21.49 -6.85
CA PRO A 262 -5.37 -20.93 -5.62
C PRO A 262 -4.30 -20.98 -4.53
N PHE A 263 -4.26 -19.94 -3.70
CA PHE A 263 -3.28 -19.73 -2.63
C PHE A 263 -1.82 -19.63 -3.05
N SER A 264 -1.49 -19.58 -4.35
CA SER A 264 -0.11 -19.42 -4.80
C SER A 264 0.55 -18.16 -4.24
N TYR A 265 -0.20 -17.06 -4.18
CA TYR A 265 0.33 -15.79 -3.66
C TYR A 265 0.56 -15.87 -2.14
N TYR A 266 -0.38 -16.48 -1.40
CA TYR A 266 -0.25 -16.71 0.03
C TYR A 266 0.91 -17.63 0.39
N VAL A 267 1.08 -18.75 -0.32
CA VAL A 267 2.11 -19.75 -0.01
C VAL A 267 3.52 -19.22 -0.24
N PHE A 268 3.74 -18.49 -1.33
CA PHE A 268 5.07 -17.94 -1.62
C PHE A 268 5.34 -16.62 -0.92
N ASP A 269 4.30 -15.86 -0.60
CA ASP A 269 4.35 -14.59 0.12
C ASP A 269 5.51 -13.68 -0.37
N PRO A 270 5.52 -13.32 -1.68
CA PRO A 270 6.68 -12.68 -2.31
C PRO A 270 7.05 -11.32 -1.70
N HIS A 271 6.14 -10.72 -0.94
CA HIS A 271 6.32 -9.44 -0.24
C HIS A 271 6.29 -9.57 1.29
N PHE A 272 6.36 -10.80 1.84
CA PHE A 272 6.37 -11.06 3.29
C PHE A 272 5.16 -10.48 4.06
N ILE A 273 4.01 -10.37 3.39
CA ILE A 273 2.80 -9.80 3.97
C ILE A 273 2.17 -10.79 4.95
N PHE A 274 2.05 -12.06 4.59
CA PHE A 274 1.33 -13.03 5.42
C PHE A 274 2.18 -13.57 6.57
N LYS A 275 3.51 -13.51 6.48
CA LYS A 275 4.42 -13.88 7.59
C LYS A 275 4.51 -12.83 8.69
N THR A 276 4.29 -11.56 8.35
CA THR A 276 4.49 -10.43 9.28
C THR A 276 3.28 -10.20 10.18
N TYR A 277 2.10 -10.73 9.81
CA TYR A 277 0.84 -10.39 10.47
C TYR A 277 0.01 -11.63 10.78
N ASP A 278 -0.56 -11.67 12.00
CA ASP A 278 -1.48 -12.72 12.40
C ASP A 278 -2.85 -12.56 11.70
N ILE A 279 -3.30 -13.62 11.02
CA ILE A 279 -4.59 -13.64 10.32
C ILE A 279 -5.59 -14.46 11.13
N ASN A 280 -6.65 -13.80 11.60
CA ASN A 280 -7.75 -14.49 12.27
C ASN A 280 -8.74 -15.07 11.24
N TYR A 281 -8.47 -16.30 10.81
CA TYR A 281 -9.35 -17.05 9.91
C TYR A 281 -10.71 -17.41 10.53
N PHE A 282 -10.89 -17.33 11.85
CA PHE A 282 -12.08 -17.78 12.57
C PHE A 282 -12.95 -16.60 13.06
N ASN A 283 -13.05 -15.54 12.27
CA ASN A 283 -13.95 -14.43 12.57
C ASN A 283 -15.41 -14.71 12.10
N VAL A 284 -16.36 -13.95 12.66
CA VAL A 284 -17.80 -14.12 12.41
C VAL A 284 -18.18 -13.86 10.94
N GLU A 285 -17.57 -12.85 10.31
CA GLU A 285 -17.83 -12.52 8.91
C GLU A 285 -17.45 -13.68 7.98
N ASN A 286 -16.25 -14.25 8.18
CA ASN A 286 -15.78 -15.40 7.42
C ASN A 286 -16.65 -16.63 7.66
N PHE A 287 -17.06 -16.87 8.91
CA PHE A 287 -17.97 -17.97 9.23
C PHE A 287 -19.32 -17.84 8.51
N LEU A 288 -19.93 -16.65 8.53
CA LEU A 288 -21.18 -16.36 7.81
C LEU A 288 -21.02 -16.50 6.30
N PHE A 289 -19.86 -16.12 5.77
CA PHE A 289 -19.56 -16.26 4.35
C PHE A 289 -19.40 -17.73 3.95
N ILE A 290 -18.64 -18.53 4.70
CA ILE A 290 -18.51 -19.98 4.51
C ILE A 290 -19.90 -20.64 4.56
N LEU A 291 -20.74 -20.26 5.53
CA LEU A 291 -22.09 -20.75 5.66
C LEU A 291 -22.95 -20.41 4.42
N THR A 292 -22.84 -19.18 3.92
CA THR A 292 -23.52 -18.73 2.68
C THR A 292 -23.08 -19.54 1.45
N CYS A 293 -21.79 -19.82 1.33
CA CYS A 293 -21.23 -20.68 0.28
C CYS A 293 -21.78 -22.12 0.38
N ILE A 294 -21.83 -22.69 1.59
CA ILE A 294 -22.39 -24.03 1.84
C ILE A 294 -23.86 -24.07 1.46
N PHE A 295 -24.69 -23.15 1.97
CA PHE A 295 -26.12 -23.09 1.66
C PHE A 295 -26.37 -22.94 0.16
N SER A 296 -25.64 -22.05 -0.49
CA SER A 296 -25.74 -21.84 -1.94
C SER A 296 -25.34 -23.10 -2.72
N GLY A 297 -24.28 -23.78 -2.31
CA GLY A 297 -23.85 -25.05 -2.89
C GLY A 297 -24.92 -26.14 -2.76
N ILE A 298 -25.59 -26.23 -1.61
CA ILE A 298 -26.69 -27.17 -1.36
C ILE A 298 -27.90 -26.85 -2.25
N ILE A 299 -28.30 -25.59 -2.35
CA ILE A 299 -29.43 -25.14 -3.20
C ILE A 299 -29.13 -25.41 -4.67
N CYS A 300 -27.91 -25.09 -5.12
CA CYS A 300 -27.45 -25.39 -6.48
C CYS A 300 -27.53 -26.89 -6.77
N LYS A 301 -27.00 -27.74 -5.89
CA LYS A 301 -27.05 -29.21 -6.03
C LYS A 301 -28.50 -29.73 -6.15
N LYS A 302 -29.42 -29.24 -5.31
CA LYS A 302 -30.86 -29.62 -5.36
C LYS A 302 -31.51 -29.20 -6.69
N THR A 303 -31.27 -27.97 -7.13
CA THR A 303 -31.81 -27.42 -8.39
C THR A 303 -31.29 -28.18 -9.61
N ILE A 304 -30.05 -28.67 -9.52
CA ILE A 304 -29.38 -29.40 -10.60
C ILE A 304 -29.84 -30.84 -10.72
N ASN A 305 -30.07 -31.55 -9.60
CA ASN A 305 -30.52 -32.94 -9.63
C ASN A 305 -31.87 -33.13 -10.34
N GLN A 306 -32.66 -32.07 -10.52
CA GLN A 306 -33.93 -32.07 -11.26
C GLN A 306 -33.75 -31.95 -12.79
N SER A 307 -32.57 -31.55 -13.26
CA SER A 307 -32.23 -31.42 -14.68
C SER A 307 -31.81 -32.79 -15.25
N LYS A 308 -32.67 -33.43 -16.05
CA LYS A 308 -32.43 -34.76 -16.67
C LYS A 308 -31.03 -34.86 -17.30
N ARG A 309 -30.31 -35.94 -16.96
CA ARG A 309 -28.98 -36.32 -17.48
C ARG A 309 -29.04 -36.57 -19.00
N LYS A 310 -28.67 -35.59 -19.84
CA LYS A 310 -28.31 -35.85 -21.25
C LYS A 310 -26.77 -35.89 -21.40
N ASN A 311 -26.28 -36.98 -21.98
CA ASN A 311 -24.91 -37.29 -22.46
C ASN A 311 -23.71 -36.62 -21.73
N SER A 312 -23.19 -37.28 -20.69
CA SER A 312 -22.03 -36.82 -19.90
C SER A 312 -20.65 -37.08 -20.51
N LYS A 313 -20.47 -38.09 -21.39
CA LYS A 313 -19.14 -38.51 -21.89
C LYS A 313 -18.49 -37.53 -22.88
N LEU A 314 -19.27 -36.84 -23.72
CA LEU A 314 -18.76 -35.85 -24.69
C LEU A 314 -18.44 -34.48 -24.07
N ILE A 315 -18.79 -34.27 -22.79
CA ILE A 315 -18.62 -32.99 -22.10
C ILE A 315 -17.22 -32.88 -21.48
N THR A 316 -16.59 -33.98 -21.07
CA THR A 316 -15.34 -33.89 -20.31
C THR A 316 -14.12 -33.52 -21.14
N ARG A 317 -13.86 -34.20 -22.27
CA ARG A 317 -12.62 -33.96 -23.04
C ARG A 317 -12.55 -32.56 -23.60
N ASP A 318 -13.61 -32.11 -24.27
CA ASP A 318 -13.52 -30.87 -25.03
C ASP A 318 -13.59 -29.63 -24.12
N PHE A 319 -14.31 -29.71 -22.99
CA PHE A 319 -14.25 -28.67 -21.98
C PHE A 319 -12.91 -28.65 -21.22
N SER A 320 -12.21 -29.79 -21.08
CA SER A 320 -10.82 -29.79 -20.59
C SER A 320 -9.87 -29.10 -21.56
N ILE A 321 -10.03 -29.29 -22.87
CA ILE A 321 -9.24 -28.55 -23.87
C ILE A 321 -9.53 -27.05 -23.77
N LEU A 322 -10.81 -26.67 -23.75
CA LEU A 322 -11.21 -25.26 -23.59
C LEU A 322 -10.63 -24.64 -22.31
N SER A 323 -10.74 -25.34 -21.17
CA SER A 323 -10.20 -24.85 -19.91
C SER A 323 -8.69 -24.70 -19.92
N LEU A 324 -7.95 -25.68 -20.46
CA LEU A 324 -6.49 -25.61 -20.57
C LEU A 324 -6.05 -24.48 -21.51
N SER A 325 -6.77 -24.24 -22.60
CA SER A 325 -6.51 -23.10 -23.47
C SER A 325 -6.75 -21.76 -22.76
N MET A 326 -7.82 -21.64 -21.97
CA MET A 326 -8.07 -20.43 -21.18
C MET A 326 -7.01 -20.18 -20.10
N ILE A 327 -6.38 -21.23 -19.58
CA ILE A 327 -5.24 -21.13 -18.66
C ILE A 327 -3.97 -20.74 -19.41
N ALA A 328 -3.73 -21.29 -20.60
CA ALA A 328 -2.46 -21.18 -21.29
C ALA A 328 -2.28 -19.90 -22.12
N LEU A 329 -3.37 -19.38 -22.71
CA LEU A 329 -3.34 -18.25 -23.65
C LEU A 329 -3.02 -16.86 -23.06
N PRO A 330 -3.30 -16.52 -21.79
CA PRO A 330 -3.01 -15.19 -21.26
C PRO A 330 -1.51 -14.84 -21.20
N PHE A 331 -0.64 -15.84 -21.09
CA PHE A 331 0.75 -15.64 -20.66
C PHE A 331 1.84 -15.52 -21.73
N PRO A 332 1.70 -16.00 -22.99
CA PRO A 332 2.81 -15.99 -23.95
C PRO A 332 3.41 -14.60 -24.21
N LEU A 333 2.57 -13.57 -24.36
CA LEU A 333 3.03 -12.22 -24.68
C LEU A 333 3.75 -11.54 -23.50
N ILE A 334 3.28 -11.76 -22.27
CA ILE A 334 3.90 -11.15 -21.10
C ILE A 334 5.26 -11.79 -20.79
N SER A 335 5.41 -13.09 -21.06
CA SER A 335 6.66 -13.83 -20.85
C SER A 335 7.81 -13.37 -21.75
N LEU A 336 7.51 -12.65 -22.83
CA LEU A 336 8.51 -12.07 -23.74
C LEU A 336 9.11 -10.76 -23.22
N SER A 337 8.48 -10.08 -22.26
CA SER A 337 8.96 -8.78 -21.78
C SER A 337 10.02 -8.92 -20.70
N LYS A 338 11.15 -8.22 -20.88
CA LYS A 338 12.27 -8.20 -19.93
C LYS A 338 11.84 -7.86 -18.50
N LYS A 339 10.88 -6.92 -18.33
CA LYS A 339 10.29 -6.53 -17.04
C LYS A 339 9.82 -7.73 -16.22
N PHE A 340 9.20 -8.72 -16.85
CA PHE A 340 8.52 -9.81 -16.14
C PHE A 340 9.37 -11.08 -16.03
N GLN A 341 10.55 -11.11 -16.65
CA GLN A 341 11.44 -12.28 -16.61
C GLN A 341 12.18 -12.47 -15.28
N ALA A 342 12.20 -11.45 -14.43
CA ALA A 342 12.76 -11.49 -13.09
C ALA A 342 11.72 -11.78 -11.98
N MET A 343 10.48 -12.07 -12.34
CA MET A 343 9.37 -12.23 -11.40
C MET A 343 9.51 -13.47 -10.52
N SER A 344 9.12 -13.33 -9.25
CA SER A 344 9.11 -14.41 -8.25
C SER A 344 7.88 -15.33 -8.45
N LEU A 345 7.92 -16.50 -7.82
CA LEU A 345 6.75 -17.39 -7.80
C LEU A 345 5.64 -16.78 -6.93
N GLY A 346 4.39 -16.97 -7.34
CA GLY A 346 3.22 -16.39 -6.68
C GLY A 346 2.87 -14.98 -7.17
N ASP A 347 3.85 -14.18 -7.59
CA ASP A 347 3.69 -12.79 -8.03
C ASP A 347 3.22 -12.63 -9.50
N SER A 348 2.30 -13.49 -9.96
CA SER A 348 1.78 -13.41 -11.33
C SER A 348 1.14 -12.05 -11.59
N TYR A 349 1.37 -11.52 -12.79
CA TYR A 349 0.86 -10.21 -13.19
C TYR A 349 -0.61 -10.32 -13.64
N LEU A 350 -1.13 -9.19 -14.11
CA LEU A 350 -2.51 -8.96 -14.52
C LEU A 350 -3.19 -10.05 -15.40
N PRO A 351 -2.53 -10.74 -16.35
CA PRO A 351 -3.19 -11.73 -17.22
C PRO A 351 -3.79 -12.92 -16.46
N VAL A 352 -3.35 -13.14 -15.22
CA VAL A 352 -3.82 -14.19 -14.33
C VAL A 352 -5.35 -14.19 -14.15
N TYR A 353 -6.00 -13.04 -14.22
CA TYR A 353 -7.45 -12.92 -14.11
C TYR A 353 -8.20 -13.77 -15.16
N LEU A 354 -7.68 -13.82 -16.39
CA LEU A 354 -8.28 -14.61 -17.47
C LEU A 354 -8.08 -16.12 -17.26
N ALA A 355 -6.95 -16.51 -16.66
CA ALA A 355 -6.66 -17.90 -16.31
C ALA A 355 -7.61 -18.44 -15.22
N TYR A 356 -8.10 -17.60 -14.30
CA TYR A 356 -9.06 -18.02 -13.26
C TYR A 356 -10.32 -18.66 -13.84
N PHE A 357 -10.85 -18.14 -14.95
CA PHE A 357 -12.00 -18.73 -15.64
C PHE A 357 -11.69 -20.11 -16.24
N GLY A 358 -10.46 -20.30 -16.71
CA GLY A 358 -9.97 -21.59 -17.20
C GLY A 358 -9.82 -22.61 -16.07
N LEU A 359 -9.15 -22.24 -14.97
CA LEU A 359 -8.99 -23.10 -13.79
C LEU A 359 -10.34 -23.49 -13.18
N SER A 360 -11.24 -22.52 -13.05
CA SER A 360 -12.58 -22.74 -12.52
C SER A 360 -13.40 -23.70 -13.40
N LEU A 361 -13.28 -23.58 -14.74
CA LEU A 361 -13.89 -24.54 -15.66
C LEU A 361 -13.27 -25.94 -15.51
N PHE A 362 -11.95 -26.02 -15.40
CA PHE A 362 -11.23 -27.30 -15.28
C PHE A 362 -11.65 -28.07 -14.04
N ILE A 363 -11.66 -27.42 -12.87
CA ILE A 363 -12.17 -28.02 -11.62
C ILE A 363 -13.64 -28.43 -11.78
N SER A 364 -14.46 -27.58 -12.42
CA SER A 364 -15.87 -27.90 -12.63
C SER A 364 -16.09 -29.13 -13.51
N VAL A 365 -15.27 -29.33 -14.54
CA VAL A 365 -15.29 -30.56 -15.36
C VAL A 365 -14.96 -31.79 -14.52
N ILE A 366 -13.95 -31.71 -13.65
CA ILE A 366 -13.59 -32.78 -12.70
C ILE A 366 -14.76 -33.08 -11.76
N LEU A 367 -15.34 -32.03 -11.15
CA LEU A 367 -16.49 -32.17 -10.25
C LEU A 367 -17.69 -32.81 -10.94
N VAL A 368 -18.04 -32.38 -12.16
CA VAL A 368 -19.13 -33.00 -12.94
C VAL A 368 -18.86 -34.47 -13.23
N LYS A 369 -17.61 -34.84 -13.56
CA LYS A 369 -17.20 -36.24 -13.76
C LYS A 369 -17.37 -37.06 -12.49
N LEU A 370 -16.94 -36.53 -11.34
CA LEU A 370 -17.11 -37.17 -10.03
C LEU A 370 -18.58 -37.33 -9.65
N PHE A 371 -19.42 -36.32 -9.90
CA PHE A 371 -20.86 -36.37 -9.60
C PHE A 371 -21.66 -37.26 -10.55
N SER A 372 -21.19 -37.48 -11.78
CA SER A 372 -21.89 -38.27 -12.78
C SER A 372 -21.60 -39.78 -12.72
N SER A 373 -20.44 -40.21 -12.20
CA SER A 373 -20.03 -41.64 -12.13
C SER A 373 -20.92 -42.46 -11.18
N ASN A 374 -21.19 -43.77 -11.40
CA ASN A 374 -22.15 -44.60 -10.62
C ASN A 374 -21.77 -44.92 -9.15
N PHE A 375 -20.95 -44.08 -8.51
CA PHE A 375 -20.47 -44.30 -7.15
C PHE A 375 -21.60 -44.26 -6.10
N LYS A 376 -21.72 -45.31 -5.27
CA LYS A 376 -22.79 -45.45 -4.26
C LYS A 376 -22.73 -44.38 -3.14
N TRP A 377 -21.60 -43.69 -2.98
CA TRP A 377 -21.36 -42.70 -1.91
C TRP A 377 -21.54 -41.24 -2.36
N LYS A 378 -22.17 -41.02 -3.52
CA LYS A 378 -22.24 -39.72 -4.22
C LYS A 378 -22.81 -38.54 -3.42
N SER A 379 -23.70 -38.76 -2.45
CA SER A 379 -24.30 -37.64 -1.72
C SER A 379 -23.33 -37.03 -0.70
N LYS A 380 -22.62 -37.86 0.10
CA LYS A 380 -21.73 -37.45 1.20
C LYS A 380 -20.49 -36.72 0.68
N TRP A 381 -19.78 -37.30 -0.28
CA TRP A 381 -18.61 -36.66 -0.90
C TRP A 381 -18.92 -35.33 -1.58
N GLY A 382 -20.13 -35.19 -2.14
CA GLY A 382 -20.55 -33.91 -2.71
C GLY A 382 -20.73 -32.81 -1.69
N TYR A 383 -21.23 -33.12 -0.50
CA TYR A 383 -21.32 -32.13 0.58
C TYR A 383 -19.93 -31.81 1.15
N LEU A 384 -19.05 -32.81 1.26
CA LEU A 384 -17.67 -32.58 1.65
C LEU A 384 -16.92 -31.66 0.67
N LEU A 385 -17.06 -31.87 -0.64
CA LEU A 385 -16.43 -31.00 -1.65
C LEU A 385 -16.99 -29.58 -1.63
N ILE A 386 -18.31 -29.41 -1.39
CA ILE A 386 -18.91 -28.09 -1.20
C ILE A 386 -18.34 -27.42 0.05
N PHE A 387 -18.21 -28.16 1.15
CA PHE A 387 -17.63 -27.67 2.40
C PHE A 387 -16.17 -27.25 2.22
N ILE A 388 -15.34 -28.09 1.60
CA ILE A 388 -13.93 -27.77 1.29
C ILE A 388 -13.88 -26.53 0.40
N GLY A 389 -14.66 -26.46 -0.67
CA GLY A 389 -14.68 -25.30 -1.56
C GLY A 389 -15.06 -24.00 -0.83
N ALA A 390 -16.10 -24.06 0.02
CA ALA A 390 -16.52 -22.92 0.84
C ALA A 390 -15.44 -22.49 1.83
N PHE A 391 -14.78 -23.45 2.49
CA PHE A 391 -13.69 -23.19 3.43
C PHE A 391 -12.48 -22.54 2.73
N LEU A 392 -12.07 -23.06 1.57
CA LEU A 392 -10.99 -22.47 0.77
C LEU A 392 -11.36 -21.04 0.32
N THR A 393 -12.59 -20.83 -0.13
CA THR A 393 -13.07 -19.50 -0.47
C THR A 393 -13.05 -18.54 0.73
N GLY A 394 -13.37 -19.01 1.94
CA GLY A 394 -13.25 -18.23 3.17
C GLY A 394 -11.81 -17.84 3.53
N ILE A 395 -10.86 -18.78 3.42
CA ILE A 395 -9.42 -18.46 3.60
C ILE A 395 -8.98 -17.39 2.61
N ASN A 396 -9.36 -17.55 1.34
CA ASN A 396 -8.97 -16.63 0.28
C ASN A 396 -9.58 -15.23 0.48
N PHE A 397 -10.81 -15.15 1.01
CA PHE A 397 -11.44 -13.89 1.39
C PHE A 397 -10.66 -13.14 2.48
N GLU A 398 -10.22 -13.84 3.54
CA GLU A 398 -9.40 -13.24 4.59
C GLU A 398 -8.03 -12.79 4.08
N ASN A 399 -7.38 -13.60 3.24
CA ASN A 399 -6.12 -13.22 2.60
C ASN A 399 -6.30 -11.95 1.74
N ASN A 400 -7.40 -11.85 0.99
CA ASN A 400 -7.72 -10.66 0.18
C ASN A 400 -7.98 -9.42 1.05
N LYS A 401 -8.69 -9.56 2.17
CA LYS A 401 -8.87 -8.46 3.14
C LYS A 401 -7.52 -7.96 3.65
N ARG A 402 -6.59 -8.88 3.97
CA ARG A 402 -5.25 -8.52 4.44
C ARG A 402 -4.47 -7.72 3.41
N ILE A 403 -4.52 -8.10 2.13
CA ILE A 403 -3.86 -7.35 1.06
C ILE A 403 -4.42 -5.94 0.93
N VAL A 404 -5.75 -5.79 0.96
CA VAL A 404 -6.39 -4.47 0.92
C VAL A 404 -5.98 -3.61 2.11
N GLN A 405 -5.89 -4.18 3.32
CA GLN A 405 -5.45 -3.46 4.51
C GLN A 405 -4.01 -2.94 4.37
N VAL A 406 -3.07 -3.81 3.98
CA VAL A 406 -1.65 -3.42 3.85
C VAL A 406 -1.47 -2.37 2.76
N GLU A 407 -2.10 -2.54 1.61
CA GLU A 407 -2.08 -1.54 0.54
C GLU A 407 -2.66 -0.19 0.97
N ASN A 408 -3.78 -0.23 1.70
CA ASN A 408 -4.39 0.99 2.20
C ASN A 408 -3.45 1.69 3.20
N GLN A 409 -2.81 0.94 4.10
CA GLN A 409 -1.86 1.49 5.07
C GLN A 409 -0.69 2.19 4.37
N VAL A 410 -0.09 1.57 3.35
CA VAL A 410 1.13 2.10 2.71
C VAL A 410 0.82 3.27 1.78
N ILE A 411 -0.28 3.23 1.03
CA ILE A 411 -0.53 4.16 -0.07
C ILE A 411 -1.77 5.01 0.11
N TRP A 412 -2.90 4.40 0.48
CA TRP A 412 -4.18 5.11 0.48
C TRP A 412 -4.37 6.00 1.71
N SER A 413 -4.00 5.54 2.91
CA SER A 413 -4.15 6.27 4.17
C SER A 413 -3.40 7.61 4.14
N PRO A 414 -2.11 7.67 3.78
CA PRO A 414 -1.41 8.96 3.65
C PRO A 414 -2.07 9.90 2.64
N ARG A 415 -2.57 9.36 1.51
CA ARG A 415 -3.25 10.14 0.48
C ARG A 415 -4.61 10.66 0.94
N ASP A 416 -5.40 9.84 1.62
CA ASP A 416 -6.72 10.21 2.14
C ASP A 416 -6.60 11.33 3.19
N ILE A 417 -5.65 11.19 4.13
CA ILE A 417 -5.31 12.23 5.11
C ILE A 417 -4.89 13.52 4.41
N PHE A 418 -4.07 13.43 3.36
CA PHE A 418 -3.68 14.58 2.57
C PHE A 418 -4.86 15.24 1.85
N GLN A 419 -5.71 14.48 1.15
CA GLN A 419 -6.88 15.01 0.47
C GLN A 419 -7.84 15.70 1.46
N ASP A 420 -8.06 15.10 2.62
CA ASP A 420 -8.84 15.68 3.69
C ASP A 420 -8.20 16.95 4.25
N SER A 421 -6.88 17.01 4.39
CA SER A 421 -6.17 18.22 4.85
C SER A 421 -6.35 19.40 3.90
N ILE A 422 -6.34 19.14 2.58
CA ILE A 422 -6.60 20.14 1.55
C ILE A 422 -8.04 20.65 1.65
N ARG A 423 -9.03 19.74 1.76
CA ARG A 423 -10.45 20.09 1.85
C ARG A 423 -10.79 20.87 3.11
N ASN A 424 -10.13 20.57 4.23
CA ASN A 424 -10.49 21.09 5.54
C ASN A 424 -9.63 22.25 6.05
N GLY A 425 -8.62 22.72 5.31
CA GLY A 425 -7.91 23.94 5.72
C GLY A 425 -6.71 24.37 4.89
N ILE A 426 -5.92 23.43 4.38
CA ILE A 426 -4.65 23.75 3.70
C ILE A 426 -4.87 24.55 2.40
N ASN A 427 -6.01 24.33 1.71
CA ASN A 427 -6.36 25.06 0.48
C ASN A 427 -6.39 26.60 0.62
N ARG A 428 -6.55 27.13 1.85
CA ARG A 428 -6.54 28.57 2.15
C ARG A 428 -5.16 29.20 1.98
N PHE A 429 -4.10 28.41 2.12
CA PHE A 429 -2.71 28.88 2.06
C PHE A 429 -2.09 28.67 0.67
N ILE A 430 -2.50 27.61 -0.02
CA ILE A 430 -2.00 27.28 -1.36
C ILE A 430 -2.89 27.97 -2.40
N VAL A 431 -2.46 29.15 -2.86
CA VAL A 431 -3.13 29.94 -3.90
C VAL A 431 -2.43 29.80 -5.25
N GLU A 432 -3.08 30.24 -6.33
CA GLU A 432 -2.44 30.24 -7.66
C GLU A 432 -1.13 31.05 -7.63
N GLY A 433 -0.09 30.54 -8.29
CA GLY A 433 1.28 31.08 -8.22
C GLY A 433 2.10 30.62 -7.01
N THR A 434 1.50 29.89 -6.06
CA THR A 434 2.25 29.26 -4.95
C THR A 434 3.09 28.10 -5.48
N THR A 435 4.33 27.98 -5.01
CA THR A 435 5.16 26.79 -5.22
C THR A 435 5.12 25.91 -3.97
N VAL A 436 4.89 24.60 -4.16
CA VAL A 436 4.85 23.61 -3.08
C VAL A 436 6.01 22.63 -3.24
N ILE A 437 6.78 22.47 -2.17
CA ILE A 437 7.85 21.48 -2.06
C ILE A 437 7.28 20.23 -1.39
N VAL A 438 7.56 19.05 -1.96
CA VAL A 438 7.03 17.77 -1.48
C VAL A 438 8.12 16.72 -1.36
N SER A 439 7.94 15.80 -0.41
CA SER A 439 8.76 14.58 -0.32
C SER A 439 8.46 13.64 -1.50
N PRO A 440 9.48 13.01 -2.11
CA PRO A 440 9.31 12.04 -3.19
C PRO A 440 8.81 10.67 -2.73
N GLU A 441 8.65 10.45 -1.41
CA GLU A 441 8.20 9.18 -0.84
C GLU A 441 6.89 8.69 -1.49
N TYR A 442 5.97 9.62 -1.74
CA TYR A 442 4.69 9.35 -2.36
C TYR A 442 4.66 9.84 -3.80
N TYR A 443 4.77 8.93 -4.76
CA TYR A 443 4.77 9.28 -6.20
C TYR A 443 3.46 9.96 -6.68
N TRP A 444 2.38 9.81 -5.92
CA TRP A 444 1.11 10.49 -6.16
C TRP A 444 1.12 11.95 -5.70
N ASN A 445 2.04 12.35 -4.82
CA ASN A 445 2.17 13.71 -4.32
C ASN A 445 2.88 14.59 -5.36
N ASN A 446 2.14 14.98 -6.40
CA ASN A 446 2.68 15.72 -7.55
C ASN A 446 1.70 16.82 -8.00
N LYS A 447 2.11 17.65 -8.96
CA LYS A 447 1.32 18.79 -9.47
C LYS A 447 -0.11 18.46 -9.91
N ASN A 448 -0.37 17.24 -10.40
CA ASN A 448 -1.70 16.86 -10.87
C ASN A 448 -2.63 16.54 -9.70
N GLU A 449 -2.11 16.00 -8.59
CA GLU A 449 -2.91 15.84 -7.36
C GLU A 449 -3.38 17.19 -6.83
N TYR A 450 -2.46 18.15 -6.67
CA TYR A 450 -2.81 19.50 -6.20
C TYR A 450 -3.79 20.19 -7.14
N ALA A 451 -3.54 20.15 -8.46
CA ALA A 451 -4.43 20.76 -9.42
C ALA A 451 -5.83 20.14 -9.41
N SER A 452 -5.92 18.82 -9.27
CA SER A 452 -7.20 18.09 -9.16
C SER A 452 -7.98 18.49 -7.91
N LEU A 453 -7.32 18.58 -6.75
CA LEU A 453 -7.97 18.89 -5.48
C LEU A 453 -8.32 20.37 -5.31
N LEU A 454 -7.49 21.26 -5.85
CA LEU A 454 -7.62 22.71 -5.67
C LEU A 454 -8.36 23.40 -6.81
N GLY A 455 -8.49 22.74 -7.98
CA GLY A 455 -9.09 23.32 -9.18
C GLY A 455 -8.28 24.46 -9.81
N LYS A 456 -6.97 24.53 -9.54
CA LYS A 456 -6.07 25.60 -9.98
C LYS A 456 -4.66 25.07 -10.23
N LYS A 457 -3.91 25.73 -11.13
CA LYS A 457 -2.53 25.34 -11.47
C LYS A 457 -1.60 25.67 -10.31
N ILE A 458 -0.88 24.67 -9.82
CA ILE A 458 0.08 24.79 -8.71
C ILE A 458 1.43 24.22 -9.18
N ASP A 459 2.49 24.97 -8.92
CA ASP A 459 3.85 24.48 -9.15
C ASP A 459 4.27 23.58 -7.99
N VAL A 460 4.73 22.36 -8.32
CA VAL A 460 5.21 21.39 -7.34
C VAL A 460 6.66 21.01 -7.64
N VAL A 461 7.50 21.02 -6.62
CA VAL A 461 8.93 20.67 -6.69
C VAL A 461 9.21 19.51 -5.74
N SER A 462 9.90 18.48 -6.23
CA SER A 462 10.32 17.36 -5.40
C SER A 462 11.66 17.65 -4.72
N LEU A 463 11.81 17.27 -3.45
CA LEU A 463 13.03 17.48 -2.66
C LEU A 463 14.30 16.92 -3.32
N ASN A 464 14.22 15.69 -3.84
CA ASN A 464 15.42 14.94 -4.28
C ASN A 464 15.74 15.10 -5.77
N HIS A 465 14.89 15.80 -6.52
CA HIS A 465 15.09 15.93 -7.96
C HIS A 465 14.53 17.24 -8.50
N ILE A 466 15.39 18.27 -8.49
CA ILE A 466 15.04 19.59 -9.00
C ILE A 466 15.62 19.71 -10.40
N ASN A 467 14.76 19.73 -11.42
CA ASN A 467 15.23 19.99 -12.77
C ASN A 467 15.71 21.44 -12.92
N LYS A 468 16.50 21.72 -13.97
CA LYS A 468 17.05 23.06 -14.22
C LYS A 468 16.00 24.18 -14.19
N LYS A 469 14.81 23.95 -14.76
CA LYS A 469 13.72 24.95 -14.79
C LYS A 469 13.18 25.23 -13.38
N GLN A 470 12.98 24.19 -12.57
CA GLN A 470 12.55 24.31 -11.18
C GLN A 470 13.62 25.00 -10.33
N LYS A 471 14.90 24.66 -10.53
CA LYS A 471 16.02 25.31 -9.85
C LYS A 471 16.09 26.79 -10.18
N ASP A 472 16.04 27.14 -11.46
CA ASP A 472 16.06 28.54 -11.92
C ASP A 472 14.87 29.33 -11.34
N HIS A 473 13.69 28.70 -11.24
CA HIS A 473 12.51 29.30 -10.62
C HIS A 473 12.71 29.55 -9.12
N LEU A 474 13.18 28.54 -8.38
CA LEU A 474 13.47 28.65 -6.94
C LEU A 474 14.52 29.74 -6.66
N LEU A 475 15.60 29.77 -7.44
CA LEU A 475 16.66 30.78 -7.32
C LEU A 475 16.14 32.20 -7.61
N LYS A 476 15.29 32.38 -8.62
CA LYS A 476 14.67 33.70 -8.93
C LYS A 476 13.71 34.17 -7.84
N SER A 477 12.98 33.23 -7.25
CA SER A 477 12.02 33.49 -6.17
C SER A 477 12.66 33.83 -4.82
N SER A 478 13.99 33.68 -4.72
CA SER A 478 14.75 33.80 -3.48
C SER A 478 15.95 34.73 -3.64
N ASN A 479 16.53 35.15 -2.51
CA ASN A 479 17.85 35.77 -2.43
C ASN A 479 18.84 34.68 -2.04
N CYS A 480 19.62 34.22 -3.01
CA CYS A 480 20.57 33.11 -2.81
C CYS A 480 22.01 33.62 -2.85
N HIS A 481 22.85 33.01 -2.04
CA HIS A 481 24.31 33.12 -2.13
C HIS A 481 24.89 31.72 -2.02
N ASP A 482 26.05 31.52 -2.65
CA ASP A 482 26.75 30.25 -2.59
C ASP A 482 27.66 30.23 -1.36
N GLU A 483 27.50 29.19 -0.53
CA GLU A 483 28.31 28.90 0.64
C GLU A 483 28.90 27.49 0.45
N TYR A 484 30.21 27.42 0.19
CA TYR A 484 30.88 26.19 -0.24
C TYR A 484 30.21 25.53 -1.47
N MET A 485 29.81 24.25 -1.38
CA MET A 485 29.12 23.50 -2.44
C MET A 485 27.58 23.60 -2.36
N MET A 486 27.06 24.58 -1.62
CA MET A 486 25.65 24.72 -1.31
C MET A 486 25.16 26.12 -1.68
N SER A 487 23.99 26.22 -2.32
CA SER A 487 23.32 27.52 -2.49
C SER A 487 22.33 27.72 -1.36
N VAL A 488 22.57 28.72 -0.50
CA VAL A 488 21.70 29.07 0.63
C VAL A 488 20.79 30.21 0.23
N CYS A 489 19.48 29.99 0.33
CA CYS A 489 18.45 30.86 -0.21
C CYS A 489 17.49 31.35 0.86
N GLN A 490 17.19 32.66 0.86
CA GLN A 490 16.08 33.25 1.62
C GLN A 490 14.91 33.57 0.70
N VAL A 491 13.72 33.10 1.04
CA VAL A 491 12.52 33.25 0.19
C VAL A 491 12.04 34.71 0.22
N LYS A 492 11.76 35.29 -0.95
CA LYS A 492 11.20 36.65 -1.05
C LYS A 492 9.73 36.65 -0.62
N LYS A 493 9.26 37.75 -0.01
CA LYS A 493 7.89 37.83 0.52
C LYS A 493 6.81 37.70 -0.55
N GLU A 494 7.12 38.08 -1.79
CA GLU A 494 6.17 38.09 -2.91
C GLU A 494 5.91 36.70 -3.50
N ASN A 495 6.75 35.71 -3.21
CA ASN A 495 6.64 34.36 -3.76
C ASN A 495 6.40 33.35 -2.64
N PRO A 496 5.14 33.05 -2.29
CA PRO A 496 4.85 32.09 -1.24
C PRO A 496 5.36 30.70 -1.63
N LEU A 497 6.31 30.19 -0.85
CA LEU A 497 6.86 28.85 -0.95
C LEU A 497 6.42 28.05 0.28
N PHE A 498 5.85 26.88 0.07
CA PHE A 498 5.44 25.99 1.15
C PHE A 498 6.11 24.63 1.01
N TYR A 499 6.34 23.97 2.13
CA TYR A 499 6.76 22.58 2.20
C TYR A 499 5.64 21.76 2.85
N VAL A 500 5.30 20.63 2.24
CA VAL A 500 4.29 19.69 2.74
C VAL A 500 4.98 18.40 3.14
N ASP A 501 4.79 18.05 4.41
CA ASP A 501 5.18 16.76 4.95
C ASP A 501 3.96 15.98 5.42
N ILE A 502 3.99 14.65 5.26
CA ILE A 502 2.86 13.76 5.55
C ILE A 502 3.38 12.65 6.45
N ASN A 503 2.86 12.60 7.67
CA ASN A 503 3.19 11.56 8.64
C ASN A 503 1.93 10.75 8.94
N ASP A 504 1.86 9.53 8.41
CA ASP A 504 0.75 8.61 8.58
C ASP A 504 1.08 7.52 9.60
N THR A 505 0.08 7.09 10.35
CA THR A 505 0.22 6.00 11.35
C THR A 505 -0.31 4.66 10.83
N GLY A 506 -0.79 4.59 9.59
CA GLY A 506 -1.37 3.41 8.95
C GLY A 506 -2.88 3.24 9.17
N ASP A 507 -3.42 3.70 10.29
CA ASP A 507 -4.81 3.41 10.69
C ASP A 507 -5.79 4.53 10.31
N SER A 508 -5.62 5.14 9.13
CA SER A 508 -6.41 6.32 8.70
C SER A 508 -6.28 7.54 9.63
N SER A 509 -5.29 7.51 10.52
CA SER A 509 -4.87 8.61 11.38
C SER A 509 -3.46 9.06 11.04
N GLY A 510 -3.19 10.33 11.24
CA GLY A 510 -1.90 10.93 10.93
C GLY A 510 -1.99 12.43 10.88
N MET A 511 -0.99 13.05 10.27
CA MET A 511 -0.91 14.48 10.12
C MET A 511 -0.31 14.92 8.78
N VAL A 512 -0.73 16.09 8.35
CA VAL A 512 -0.09 16.85 7.27
C VAL A 512 0.43 18.15 7.85
N VAL A 513 1.73 18.37 7.70
CA VAL A 513 2.42 19.59 8.13
C VAL A 513 2.65 20.45 6.90
N LEU A 514 2.07 21.64 6.91
CA LEU A 514 2.32 22.69 5.93
C LEU A 514 3.24 23.75 6.53
N SER A 515 4.48 23.80 6.07
CA SER A 515 5.49 24.75 6.53
C SER A 515 5.62 25.92 5.56
N LYS A 516 5.48 27.16 6.03
CA LYS A 516 5.75 28.35 5.20
C LYS A 516 7.26 28.58 5.15
N VAL A 517 7.88 28.34 3.99
CA VAL A 517 9.34 28.35 3.86
C VAL A 517 9.89 29.77 3.97
N SER A 518 10.78 30.00 4.93
CA SER A 518 11.55 31.25 5.07
C SER A 518 12.89 31.20 4.35
N GLY A 519 13.47 30.01 4.21
CA GLY A 519 14.72 29.78 3.49
C GLY A 519 14.97 28.30 3.27
N PHE A 520 15.88 27.97 2.37
CA PHE A 520 16.25 26.60 2.05
C PHE A 520 17.68 26.53 1.54
N SER A 521 18.23 25.33 1.44
CA SER A 521 19.53 25.10 0.82
C SER A 521 19.47 24.08 -0.30
N ILE A 522 20.27 24.26 -1.35
CA ILE A 522 20.39 23.34 -2.48
C ILE A 522 21.81 22.79 -2.57
N ILE A 523 21.94 21.47 -2.63
CA ILE A 523 23.20 20.75 -2.91
C ILE A 523 22.93 19.75 -4.03
N ASN A 524 23.75 19.73 -5.08
CA ASN A 524 23.64 18.75 -6.18
C ASN A 524 22.21 18.60 -6.73
N ASP A 525 21.51 19.71 -6.92
CA ASP A 525 20.13 19.76 -7.43
C ASP A 525 19.07 19.08 -6.52
N SER A 526 19.37 18.96 -5.23
CA SER A 526 18.44 18.52 -4.18
C SER A 526 18.30 19.60 -3.11
N ILE A 527 17.10 19.74 -2.52
CA ILE A 527 16.90 20.60 -1.34
C ILE A 527 17.33 19.82 -0.10
N ASN A 528 18.35 20.33 0.60
CA ASN A 528 18.95 19.64 1.75
C ASN A 528 18.50 20.16 3.10
N SER A 529 17.98 21.38 3.16
CA SER A 529 17.41 21.95 4.39
C SER A 529 16.30 22.95 4.06
N ILE A 530 15.31 23.07 4.95
CA ILE A 530 14.20 24.01 4.84
C ILE A 530 14.00 24.68 6.20
N SER A 531 14.05 26.01 6.24
CA SER A 531 13.73 26.80 7.42
C SER A 531 12.30 27.32 7.37
N THR A 532 11.63 27.37 8.51
CA THR A 532 10.30 27.97 8.65
C THR A 532 10.13 28.66 10.00
N HIS A 533 9.24 29.66 10.03
CA HIS A 533 8.76 30.29 11.27
C HIS A 533 7.28 29.99 11.53
N ASN A 534 6.55 29.48 10.53
CA ASN A 534 5.11 29.27 10.63
C ASN A 534 4.76 27.92 10.04
N ILE A 535 4.06 27.11 10.83
CA ILE A 535 3.60 25.80 10.41
C ILE A 535 2.10 25.69 10.66
N TYR A 536 1.44 24.92 9.82
CA TYR A 536 0.03 24.59 9.95
C TYR A 536 -0.09 23.08 9.93
N VAL A 537 -0.63 22.51 11.00
CA VAL A 537 -0.73 21.06 11.15
C VAL A 537 -2.19 20.67 11.09
N TYR A 538 -2.53 19.90 10.06
CA TYR A 538 -3.78 19.16 10.00
C TYR A 538 -3.53 17.78 10.57
N SER A 539 -4.36 17.33 11.50
CA SER A 539 -4.24 15.99 12.03
C SER A 539 -5.58 15.30 12.14
N LYS A 540 -5.64 14.08 11.61
CA LYS A 540 -6.82 13.20 11.57
C LYS A 540 -6.66 12.11 12.62
N HIS A 541 -7.73 11.85 13.37
CA HIS A 541 -7.75 10.89 14.47
C HIS A 541 -9.06 10.09 14.47
N GLU A 542 -9.00 8.82 14.88
CA GLU A 542 -10.22 8.00 15.07
C GLU A 542 -11.10 8.53 16.20
N GLU A 543 -12.42 8.34 16.13
CA GLU A 543 -13.39 8.82 17.14
C GLU A 543 -13.16 8.26 18.57
N TYR A 544 -12.24 7.30 18.76
CA TYR A 544 -11.97 6.65 20.04
C TYR A 544 -11.22 7.50 21.08
N PHE A 545 -10.94 8.78 20.79
CA PHE A 545 -10.38 9.67 21.80
C PHE A 545 -11.44 10.00 22.87
N SER A 546 -11.27 9.34 24.02
CA SER A 546 -11.89 9.59 25.33
C SER A 546 -12.31 11.05 25.56
N PRO A 547 -13.38 11.34 26.34
CA PRO A 547 -13.87 12.69 26.66
C PRO A 547 -12.79 13.67 27.18
N ASN A 548 -11.65 13.14 27.62
CA ASN A 548 -10.44 13.87 27.93
C ASN A 548 -9.60 14.13 26.66
N LYS A 549 -9.86 15.26 26.00
CA LYS A 549 -9.19 15.74 24.78
C LYS A 549 -7.65 15.65 24.90
N PRO A 550 -6.95 14.97 23.98
CA PRO A 550 -5.50 15.13 23.85
C PRO A 550 -5.20 16.54 23.34
N GLU A 551 -4.16 17.17 23.91
CA GLU A 551 -3.55 18.36 23.32
C GLU A 551 -2.54 17.90 22.27
N PHE A 552 -2.54 18.55 21.11
CA PHE A 552 -1.62 18.23 20.03
C PHE A 552 -0.33 19.04 20.21
N TYR A 553 0.80 18.34 20.27
CA TYR A 553 2.12 18.95 20.47
C TYR A 553 2.96 18.78 19.22
N VAL A 554 3.70 19.84 18.87
CA VAL A 554 4.67 19.83 17.80
C VAL A 554 6.05 20.12 18.37
N SER A 555 7.03 19.33 17.98
CA SER A 555 8.44 19.56 18.25
C SER A 555 9.20 19.83 16.95
N ALA A 556 10.19 20.71 17.02
CA ALA A 556 11.09 21.00 15.90
C ALA A 556 12.49 21.39 16.42
N LYS A 557 13.52 21.19 15.59
CA LYS A 557 14.89 21.66 15.82
C LYS A 557 15.06 23.08 15.30
N GLU A 558 15.88 23.88 15.99
CA GLU A 558 16.23 25.23 15.55
C GLU A 558 17.08 25.15 14.26
N TYR A 559 16.77 25.98 13.27
CA TYR A 559 17.46 25.99 11.99
C TYR A 559 18.81 26.72 12.14
N ASN A 560 19.91 25.98 11.94
CA ASN A 560 21.30 26.45 11.94
C ASN A 560 22.02 26.52 13.30
N VAL A 561 21.93 25.46 14.13
CA VAL A 561 22.95 25.15 15.13
C VAL A 561 22.98 23.63 15.45
N ASP A 562 24.16 23.09 15.82
CA ASP A 562 24.40 21.80 16.51
C ASP A 562 23.73 21.70 17.90
N LYS A 563 22.60 22.39 18.11
CA LYS A 563 21.96 22.58 19.40
C LYS A 563 20.64 21.83 19.49
N ALA A 564 20.44 21.29 20.68
CA ALA A 564 19.32 20.43 21.01
C ALA A 564 17.96 21.11 20.87
N MET A 565 17.01 20.26 20.48
CA MET A 565 15.56 20.39 20.52
C MET A 565 15.01 21.41 21.55
N LYS A 566 14.42 22.52 21.07
CA LYS A 566 13.50 23.33 21.88
C LYS A 566 12.07 22.86 21.58
N ILE A 567 11.44 22.16 22.53
CA ILE A 567 9.99 22.00 22.52
C ILE A 567 9.40 23.38 22.79
N ALA A 568 9.10 24.13 21.74
CA ALA A 568 8.26 25.30 21.88
C ALA A 568 6.86 24.80 22.23
N GLN A 569 6.51 24.75 23.52
CA GLN A 569 5.12 24.71 23.97
C GLN A 569 4.45 26.05 23.67
N ASN A 570 4.38 26.41 22.39
CA ASN A 570 3.49 27.48 21.97
C ASN A 570 2.09 26.89 21.92
N LYS A 571 1.16 27.52 22.65
CA LYS A 571 -0.26 27.26 22.45
C LYS A 571 -0.58 27.62 21.00
N GLY A 572 -0.60 26.60 20.14
CA GLY A 572 -1.04 26.74 18.77
C GLY A 572 -2.44 27.35 18.76
N TYR A 573 -2.73 28.17 17.75
CA TYR A 573 -4.06 28.72 17.59
C TYR A 573 -4.88 27.78 16.71
N THR A 574 -6.03 27.35 17.21
CA THR A 574 -6.93 26.46 16.47
C THR A 574 -7.52 27.21 15.28
N LEU A 575 -7.29 26.68 14.08
CA LEU A 575 -7.83 27.18 12.81
C LEU A 575 -9.12 26.45 12.40
N GLY A 576 -9.28 25.21 12.87
CA GLY A 576 -10.47 24.39 12.68
C GLY A 576 -10.41 23.14 13.55
N LYS A 577 -11.56 22.59 13.92
CA LYS A 577 -11.65 21.37 14.74
C LYS A 577 -13.00 20.69 14.53
N THR A 578 -12.97 19.36 14.47
CA THR A 578 -14.15 18.50 14.57
C THR A 578 -13.92 17.39 15.60
N ARG A 579 -14.72 16.33 15.56
CA ARG A 579 -14.51 15.12 16.37
C ARG A 579 -13.43 14.20 15.81
N THR A 580 -13.09 14.35 14.53
CA THR A 580 -12.23 13.43 13.78
C THR A 580 -10.97 14.10 13.26
N TRP A 581 -10.84 15.42 13.42
CA TRP A 581 -9.64 16.14 13.03
C TRP A 581 -9.46 17.47 13.77
N ASP A 582 -8.20 17.90 13.82
CA ASP A 582 -7.73 19.19 14.33
C ASP A 582 -6.88 19.91 13.26
N PHE A 583 -7.04 21.23 13.15
CA PHE A 583 -6.19 22.08 12.33
C PHE A 583 -5.65 23.23 13.16
N VAL A 584 -4.33 23.26 13.35
CA VAL A 584 -3.66 24.16 14.31
C VAL A 584 -2.52 24.89 13.62
N GLY A 585 -2.43 26.21 13.85
CA GLY A 585 -1.30 27.03 13.43
C GLY A 585 -0.31 27.24 14.58
N TYR A 586 0.99 27.19 14.25
CA TYR A 586 2.06 27.54 15.17
C TYR A 586 2.95 28.61 14.55
N GLN A 587 3.39 29.55 15.38
CA GLN A 587 4.38 30.56 15.03
C GLN A 587 5.56 30.41 15.99
N PHE A 588 6.75 30.22 15.44
CA PHE A 588 7.98 30.10 16.21
C PHE A 588 8.68 31.46 16.28
N PRO A 589 9.29 31.81 17.43
CA PRO A 589 10.05 33.06 17.57
C PRO A 589 11.40 33.03 16.84
N PHE A 590 11.85 31.85 16.41
CA PHE A 590 13.06 31.60 15.64
C PHE A 590 12.76 30.63 14.48
N ALA A 591 13.66 30.57 13.50
CA ALA A 591 13.55 29.64 12.39
C ALA A 591 13.76 28.19 12.88
N VAL A 592 12.90 27.27 12.46
CA VAL A 592 13.03 25.83 12.74
C VAL A 592 13.25 25.05 11.45
N ASP A 593 13.92 23.92 11.56
CA ASP A 593 14.11 22.98 10.44
C ASP A 593 12.82 22.22 10.18
N ALA A 594 12.26 22.39 8.99
CA ALA A 594 10.98 21.80 8.63
C ALA A 594 11.03 20.27 8.52
N PHE A 595 12.20 19.68 8.24
CA PHE A 595 12.37 18.22 8.22
C PHE A 595 12.42 17.59 9.60
N SER A 596 12.62 18.41 10.63
CA SER A 596 12.67 17.96 12.02
C SER A 596 11.33 18.07 12.74
N ILE A 597 10.29 18.53 12.04
CA ILE A 597 8.97 18.70 12.62
C ILE A 597 8.36 17.33 12.87
N ASP A 598 8.14 17.02 14.14
CA ASP A 598 7.43 15.82 14.55
C ASP A 598 6.24 16.21 15.44
N GLY A 599 5.13 15.51 15.28
CA GLY A 599 3.85 15.79 15.91
C GLY A 599 3.34 14.53 16.57
N SER A 600 3.04 14.61 17.87
CA SER A 600 2.56 13.47 18.63
C SER A 600 1.29 13.82 19.41
N TYR A 601 0.35 12.88 19.40
CA TYR A 601 -0.77 12.87 20.33
C TYR A 601 -0.31 12.23 21.63
N SER A 602 0.19 13.04 22.57
CA SER A 602 0.46 12.53 23.90
C SER A 602 -0.81 12.55 24.75
N ARG A 603 -1.25 11.37 25.20
CA ARG A 603 -2.31 11.19 26.22
C ARG A 603 -1.81 11.60 27.62
N ILE A 604 -0.48 11.69 27.80
CA ILE A 604 0.22 11.80 29.08
C ILE A 604 1.22 12.99 29.06
N ILE A 605 0.83 14.10 28.43
CA ILE A 605 1.27 15.43 28.90
C ILE A 605 0.09 16.08 29.63
N ARG A 606 -0.83 15.28 30.19
CA ARG A 606 -1.71 15.77 31.25
C ARG A 606 -0.92 15.71 32.55
N GLU A 607 -0.54 16.90 33.02
CA GLU A 607 0.01 17.14 34.36
C GLU A 607 1.45 16.68 34.62
N SER A 608 2.28 16.42 33.59
CA SER A 608 3.73 16.57 33.79
C SER A 608 4.00 18.06 33.99
N THR A 609 3.90 18.46 35.25
CA THR A 609 4.22 19.77 35.85
C THR A 609 5.04 20.64 34.91
N ASN A 610 4.55 21.83 34.53
CA ASN A 610 5.28 22.89 33.81
C ASN A 610 6.79 22.63 33.81
N ILE A 611 7.29 21.90 32.80
CA ILE A 611 8.67 21.46 32.79
C ILE A 611 9.48 22.71 32.48
N ILE A 612 10.07 23.29 33.51
CA ILE A 612 10.93 24.44 33.35
C ILE A 612 12.29 23.89 32.94
N PHE A 613 12.65 24.09 31.68
CA PHE A 613 13.97 23.72 31.19
C PHE A 613 15.04 24.67 31.75
N LYS A 614 16.25 24.15 31.90
CA LYS A 614 17.46 24.94 32.16
C LYS A 614 17.86 25.69 30.89
N ASN A 615 18.34 26.92 31.07
CA ASN A 615 19.02 27.65 30.02
C ASN A 615 20.38 27.00 29.72
N GLU A 616 20.99 27.34 28.58
CA GLU A 616 22.28 26.78 28.17
C GLU A 616 23.40 27.02 29.20
N ASP A 617 23.42 28.20 29.83
CA ASP A 617 24.38 28.57 30.86
C ASP A 617 24.20 27.81 32.19
N GLU A 618 23.07 27.12 32.34
CA GLU A 618 22.75 26.28 33.49
C GLU A 618 23.01 24.77 33.24
N LEU A 619 23.34 24.38 32.00
CA LEU A 619 23.71 23.02 31.63
C LEU A 619 25.13 22.69 32.13
N GLN A 620 25.29 21.50 32.67
CA GLN A 620 26.51 21.05 33.36
C GLN A 620 27.22 19.94 32.60
N LEU A 621 26.48 19.18 31.80
CA LEU A 621 27.05 18.14 30.96
C LEU A 621 27.62 18.76 29.69
N SER A 622 28.82 18.31 29.33
CA SER A 622 29.46 18.66 28.06
C SER A 622 29.95 17.40 27.34
N SER A 623 30.06 17.50 26.03
CA SER A 623 30.59 16.46 25.17
C SER A 623 31.31 17.10 23.98
N ASN A 624 32.41 16.48 23.56
CA ASN A 624 33.13 16.85 22.34
C ASN A 624 32.57 16.12 21.11
N LEU A 625 31.49 15.34 21.28
CA LEU A 625 30.82 14.58 20.24
C LEU A 625 29.62 15.36 19.68
N ASN A 626 29.03 14.86 18.60
CA ASN A 626 27.83 15.47 18.03
C ASN A 626 26.62 15.21 18.94
N ASN A 627 26.07 16.27 19.54
CA ASN A 627 24.98 16.20 20.50
C ASN A 627 23.64 16.13 19.77
N ILE A 628 22.99 14.97 19.81
CA ILE A 628 21.69 14.79 19.17
C ILE A 628 20.51 15.08 20.11
N PHE A 629 20.76 15.15 21.42
CA PHE A 629 19.79 15.50 22.44
C PHE A 629 20.48 16.06 23.68
N HIS A 630 20.13 17.26 24.15
CA HIS A 630 20.70 17.85 25.37
C HIS A 630 19.65 18.73 26.05
N ILE A 631 19.18 18.31 27.21
CA ILE A 631 18.20 19.08 27.97
C ILE A 631 18.58 19.09 29.45
N GLY A 632 18.32 20.21 30.10
CA GLY A 632 18.34 20.33 31.55
C GLY A 632 16.94 20.64 32.07
N ILE A 633 16.58 20.09 33.22
CA ILE A 633 15.24 20.20 33.78
C ILE A 633 15.34 20.77 35.21
N LYS A 634 14.54 21.80 35.51
CA LYS A 634 14.44 22.41 36.85
C LYS A 634 13.36 21.79 37.72
N SER A 635 12.36 21.11 37.13
CA SER A 635 11.30 20.44 37.90
C SER A 635 11.86 19.29 38.73
N HIS A 636 11.26 19.04 39.90
CA HIS A 636 11.78 18.10 40.90
C HIS A 636 11.24 16.68 40.74
N ASP A 637 10.10 16.51 40.05
CA ASP A 637 9.46 15.21 39.84
C ASP A 637 8.76 15.22 38.47
N LEU A 638 9.11 14.27 37.61
CA LEU A 638 8.49 14.11 36.29
C LEU A 638 7.20 13.28 36.34
N LYS A 639 6.85 12.71 37.51
CA LYS A 639 5.66 11.89 37.77
C LYS A 639 5.44 10.81 36.70
N ASP A 640 4.54 11.06 35.76
CA ASP A 640 4.16 10.14 34.70
C ASP A 640 5.18 10.05 33.56
N GLY A 641 6.27 10.80 33.69
CA GLY A 641 7.37 10.85 32.73
C GLY A 641 7.13 11.85 31.62
N VAL A 642 8.14 11.98 30.76
CA VAL A 642 8.18 12.94 29.66
C VAL A 642 8.64 12.23 28.41
N GLN A 643 7.84 12.32 27.36
CA GLN A 643 8.14 11.78 26.06
C GLN A 643 8.83 12.84 25.19
N PHE A 644 9.86 12.43 24.48
CA PHE A 644 10.57 13.16 23.44
C PHE A 644 10.52 12.34 22.15
N PRO A 645 10.64 12.97 20.97
CA PRO A 645 10.70 12.29 19.68
C PRO A 645 11.76 11.19 19.62
N PRO A 646 11.62 10.28 18.65
CA PRO A 646 12.66 9.33 18.34
C PRO A 646 14.03 9.98 18.15
N LEU A 647 15.05 9.35 18.70
CA LEU A 647 16.45 9.72 18.45
C LEU A 647 17.05 8.73 17.45
N ALA A 648 17.74 9.25 16.44
CA ALA A 648 18.51 8.45 15.49
C ALA A 648 19.82 7.95 16.16
N LEU A 649 19.67 6.96 17.04
CA LEU A 649 20.78 6.34 17.75
C LEU A 649 21.68 5.56 16.78
N ARG A 650 22.97 5.46 17.12
CA ARG A 650 23.98 4.75 16.33
C ARG A 650 24.75 3.76 17.20
N ASP A 651 25.38 2.77 16.56
CA ASP A 651 26.23 1.76 17.21
C ASP A 651 27.50 2.34 17.86
N SER A 652 27.69 3.66 17.71
CA SER A 652 28.64 4.47 18.43
C SER A 652 27.92 5.69 19.02
N MET A 653 27.63 5.66 20.32
CA MET A 653 26.92 6.72 21.03
C MET A 653 27.32 6.84 22.50
N SER A 654 26.98 7.95 23.14
CA SER A 654 27.10 8.14 24.58
C SER A 654 25.82 8.76 25.14
N VAL A 655 25.45 8.36 26.36
CA VAL A 655 24.33 8.94 27.11
C VAL A 655 24.83 9.32 28.49
N LYS A 656 24.74 10.61 28.81
CA LYS A 656 25.07 11.19 30.11
C LYS A 656 23.80 11.71 30.79
N LEU A 657 23.69 11.46 32.08
CA LEU A 657 22.54 11.84 32.90
C LEU A 657 23.03 12.41 34.22
N VAL A 658 22.29 13.38 34.74
CA VAL A 658 22.39 13.83 36.12
C VAL A 658 21.06 13.56 36.79
N VAL A 659 21.07 12.73 37.85
CA VAL A 659 19.84 12.27 38.51
C VAL A 659 19.98 12.26 40.02
N THR A 660 18.89 12.55 40.72
CA THR A 660 18.77 12.46 42.17
C THR A 660 17.60 11.55 42.52
N PRO A 661 17.81 10.23 42.64
CA PRO A 661 16.74 9.30 42.98
C PRO A 661 16.28 9.52 44.41
N SER A 662 14.99 9.44 44.69
CA SER A 662 14.50 9.37 46.07
C SER A 662 14.81 7.98 46.69
N GLN A 663 14.68 7.89 48.01
CA GLN A 663 14.90 6.65 48.76
C GLN A 663 13.93 5.52 48.40
N ASP A 664 12.72 5.86 47.95
CA ASP A 664 11.67 4.90 47.64
C ASP A 664 11.44 4.83 46.12
N GLN A 665 11.80 3.71 45.52
CA GLN A 665 11.62 3.46 44.09
C GLN A 665 10.74 2.24 43.85
N LYS A 666 9.82 2.35 42.88
CA LYS A 666 9.06 1.20 42.37
C LYS A 666 9.98 0.27 41.58
N ASP A 667 9.66 -1.02 41.57
CA ASP A 667 10.35 -1.96 40.69
C ASP A 667 10.23 -1.51 39.23
N TYR A 668 11.35 -1.58 38.51
CA TYR A 668 11.47 -1.09 37.14
C TYR A 668 11.24 0.41 36.97
N ALA A 669 11.31 1.22 38.03
CA ALA A 669 11.25 2.68 37.93
C ALA A 669 12.25 3.21 36.88
N THR A 670 11.74 3.77 35.78
CA THR A 670 12.52 4.07 34.58
C THR A 670 13.07 5.50 34.63
N ILE A 671 14.39 5.65 34.61
CA ILE A 671 15.06 6.95 34.50
C ILE A 671 14.97 7.46 33.07
N ILE A 672 15.43 6.64 32.12
CA ILE A 672 15.42 6.96 30.69
C ILE A 672 15.19 5.69 29.87
N SER A 673 14.45 5.80 28.78
CA SER A 673 14.30 4.69 27.85
C SER A 673 13.82 5.11 26.47
N ASN A 674 14.28 4.44 25.42
CA ASN A 674 13.65 4.51 24.09
C ASN A 674 13.15 3.12 23.63
N HIS A 675 12.71 2.29 24.57
CA HIS A 675 12.48 0.90 24.25
C HIS A 675 11.10 0.57 23.68
N GLY A 676 11.07 -0.40 22.76
CA GLY A 676 9.86 -0.96 22.17
C GLY A 676 10.19 -2.24 21.40
N ASP A 677 9.35 -3.27 21.54
CA ASP A 677 9.44 -4.55 20.81
C ASP A 677 10.84 -5.17 20.85
N TYR A 678 11.43 -5.23 22.06
CA TYR A 678 12.80 -5.69 22.29
C TYR A 678 13.88 -4.95 21.49
N LYS A 679 13.66 -3.67 21.16
CA LYS A 679 14.64 -2.77 20.54
C LYS A 679 14.85 -1.53 21.41
N GLY A 680 16.03 -0.92 21.34
CA GLY A 680 16.42 0.27 22.10
C GLY A 680 17.13 -0.06 23.42
N PHE A 681 17.13 0.90 24.34
CA PHE A 681 17.74 0.76 25.66
C PHE A 681 16.85 1.30 26.78
N THR A 682 17.17 0.91 28.01
CA THR A 682 16.57 1.45 29.22
C THR A 682 17.57 1.51 30.37
N ILE A 683 17.45 2.56 31.18
CA ILE A 683 18.01 2.63 32.52
C ILE A 683 16.85 2.67 33.50
N GLU A 684 16.75 1.64 34.33
CA GLU A 684 15.65 1.47 35.28
C GLU A 684 16.09 0.79 36.58
N LYS A 685 15.31 0.96 37.65
CA LYS A 685 15.52 0.26 38.91
C LYS A 685 15.39 -1.25 38.70
N SER A 686 16.32 -2.03 39.24
CA SER A 686 16.17 -3.49 39.29
C SER A 686 14.95 -3.90 40.12
N ALA A 687 14.34 -5.04 39.78
CA ALA A 687 13.28 -5.60 40.60
C ALA A 687 13.82 -6.17 41.91
N GLY A 688 13.05 -6.03 43.00
CA GLY A 688 13.37 -6.57 44.31
C GLY A 688 13.54 -5.52 45.41
N LYS A 689 14.07 -5.97 46.55
CA LYS A 689 14.15 -5.16 47.79
C LYS A 689 15.29 -4.14 47.82
N ASP A 690 16.25 -4.23 46.90
CA ASP A 690 17.39 -3.31 46.82
C ASP A 690 16.92 -2.01 46.15
N ASN A 691 16.52 -1.02 46.96
CA ASN A 691 15.95 0.24 46.46
C ASN A 691 16.94 1.13 45.70
N ASP A 692 18.24 0.87 45.85
CA ASP A 692 19.34 1.62 45.28
C ASP A 692 19.93 0.99 44.02
N ARG A 693 19.49 -0.21 43.62
CA ARG A 693 20.05 -0.93 42.48
C ARG A 693 19.32 -0.66 41.17
N TYR A 694 20.10 -0.33 40.15
CA TYR A 694 19.67 0.00 38.80
C TYR A 694 20.35 -0.91 37.78
N ILE A 695 19.74 -0.98 36.60
CA ILE A 695 20.23 -1.75 35.47
C ILE A 695 20.29 -0.87 34.22
N LEU A 696 21.26 -1.16 33.36
CA LEU A 696 21.28 -0.75 31.97
C LEU A 696 20.98 -1.99 31.12
N ALA A 697 19.94 -1.92 30.29
CA ALA A 697 19.53 -3.02 29.42
C ALA A 697 19.31 -2.57 27.99
N PHE A 698 19.57 -3.47 27.05
CA PHE A 698 19.41 -3.28 25.61
C PHE A 698 18.57 -4.38 24.99
N GLY A 699 17.85 -4.02 23.94
CA GLY A 699 17.03 -4.94 23.18
C GLY A 699 17.82 -5.61 22.05
N THR A 700 17.56 -6.89 21.80
CA THR A 700 18.20 -7.66 20.70
C THR A 700 17.28 -7.92 19.51
N GLY A 701 16.08 -7.34 19.50
CA GLY A 701 14.97 -7.69 18.60
C GLY A 701 14.09 -8.82 19.13
N ASP A 702 14.64 -9.72 19.94
CA ASP A 702 13.93 -10.89 20.49
C ASP A 702 13.81 -10.89 22.02
N ALA A 703 14.76 -10.25 22.72
CA ALA A 703 14.81 -10.23 24.18
C ALA A 703 15.48 -8.97 24.73
N TRP A 704 15.33 -8.75 26.04
CA TRP A 704 16.09 -7.78 26.81
C TRP A 704 17.34 -8.41 27.39
N VAL A 705 18.49 -7.82 27.09
CA VAL A 705 19.78 -8.21 27.67
C VAL A 705 20.20 -7.14 28.65
N LYS A 706 20.37 -7.55 29.91
CA LYS A 706 20.95 -6.71 30.95
C LYS A 706 22.45 -6.63 30.72
N VAL A 707 22.95 -5.40 30.51
CA VAL A 707 24.35 -5.15 30.19
C VAL A 707 25.15 -4.70 31.41
N ALA A 708 24.52 -3.97 32.34
CA ALA A 708 25.19 -3.57 33.56
C ALA A 708 24.26 -3.52 34.78
N SER A 709 24.85 -3.63 35.98
CA SER A 709 24.18 -3.36 37.27
C SER A 709 24.96 -2.37 38.10
N PHE A 710 24.29 -1.39 38.67
CA PHE A 710 24.96 -0.36 39.47
C PHE A 710 24.04 0.13 40.59
N SER A 711 24.61 0.90 41.52
CA SER A 711 23.85 1.50 42.61
C SER A 711 23.90 3.01 42.52
N LEU A 712 22.79 3.68 42.82
CA LEU A 712 22.71 5.13 42.90
C LEU A 712 22.43 5.54 44.34
N LEU A 713 23.11 6.58 44.82
CA LEU A 713 22.92 7.07 46.18
C LEU A 713 21.57 7.80 46.28
N PRO A 714 20.64 7.35 47.13
CA PRO A 714 19.33 8.00 47.28
C PRO A 714 19.48 9.39 47.90
N ASN A 715 18.71 10.34 47.40
CA ASN A 715 18.70 11.76 47.75
C ASN A 715 20.02 12.51 47.48
N PHE A 716 20.97 11.87 46.78
CA PHE A 716 22.19 12.50 46.31
C PHE A 716 22.17 12.63 44.79
N LYS A 717 22.88 13.63 44.30
CA LYS A 717 23.08 13.82 42.88
C LYS A 717 24.08 12.78 42.38
N ASN A 718 23.66 12.02 41.39
CA ASN A 718 24.46 11.00 40.72
C ASN A 718 24.63 11.38 39.24
N GLU A 719 25.83 11.20 38.72
CA GLU A 719 26.12 11.27 37.29
C GLU A 719 26.19 9.86 36.72
N ILE A 720 25.44 9.58 35.66
CA ILE A 720 25.47 8.32 34.92
C ILE A 720 25.97 8.62 33.53
N ASN A 721 26.99 7.90 33.07
CA ASN A 721 27.48 8.03 31.69
C ASN A 721 27.73 6.64 31.13
N PHE A 722 27.01 6.24 30.08
CA PHE A 722 27.38 5.05 29.32
C PHE A 722 27.82 5.40 27.91
N ILE A 723 28.81 4.65 27.43
CA ILE A 723 29.37 4.77 26.09
C ILE A 723 29.20 3.43 25.40
N LEU A 724 28.49 3.42 24.26
CA LEU A 724 28.45 2.31 23.33
C LEU A 724 29.41 2.63 22.19
N TYR A 725 30.47 1.84 22.01
CA TYR A 725 31.43 2.01 20.93
C TYR A 725 32.02 0.66 20.52
N ASN A 726 32.07 0.35 19.23
CA ASN A 726 32.59 -0.91 18.70
C ASN A 726 32.02 -2.15 19.42
N HIS A 727 30.70 -2.18 19.61
CA HIS A 727 29.99 -3.25 20.32
C HIS A 727 30.47 -3.50 21.76
N ARG A 728 31.01 -2.47 22.41
CA ARG A 728 31.35 -2.49 23.84
C ARG A 728 30.57 -1.40 24.54
N ILE A 729 30.07 -1.73 25.73
CA ILE A 729 29.39 -0.79 26.59
C ILE A 729 30.25 -0.59 27.83
N THR A 730 30.61 0.67 28.07
CA THR A 730 31.30 1.08 29.30
C THR A 730 30.40 2.04 30.06
N LEU A 731 30.15 1.73 31.33
CA LEU A 731 29.31 2.50 32.24
C LEU A 731 30.16 3.15 33.33
N TYR A 732 29.98 4.46 33.49
CA TYR A 732 30.55 5.28 34.55
C TYR A 732 29.44 5.78 35.47
N ILE A 733 29.69 5.73 36.78
CA ILE A 733 28.86 6.36 37.80
C ILE A 733 29.73 7.34 38.58
N ASN A 734 29.36 8.61 38.61
CA ASN A 734 30.11 9.69 39.27
C ASN A 734 31.58 9.75 38.80
N GLY A 735 31.82 9.54 37.50
CA GLY A 735 33.15 9.54 36.89
C GLY A 735 33.98 8.26 37.15
N ILE A 736 33.47 7.31 37.92
CA ILE A 736 34.14 6.03 38.20
C ILE A 736 33.59 4.97 37.25
N GLU A 737 34.47 4.25 36.56
CA GLU A 737 34.07 3.11 35.73
C GLU A 737 33.52 1.99 36.63
N VAL A 738 32.26 1.63 36.41
CA VAL A 738 31.58 0.57 37.18
C VAL A 738 31.63 -0.76 36.43
N GLU A 739 31.44 -0.72 35.11
CA GLU A 739 31.37 -1.92 34.30
C GLU A 739 31.80 -1.63 32.86
N THR A 740 32.64 -2.50 32.30
CA THR A 740 32.91 -2.59 30.87
C THR A 740 32.57 -4.00 30.41
N ALA A 741 31.50 -4.13 29.62
CA ALA A 741 31.04 -5.41 29.12
C ALA A 741 31.16 -5.45 27.58
N PRO A 742 31.79 -6.49 27.01
CA PRO A 742 31.60 -6.76 25.59
C PRO A 742 30.15 -7.19 25.37
N ILE A 743 29.52 -6.71 24.30
CA ILE A 743 28.28 -7.33 23.84
C ILE A 743 28.63 -8.76 23.41
N ALA A 744 27.94 -9.76 23.95
CA ALA A 744 28.28 -11.16 23.69
C ALA A 744 28.31 -11.43 22.18
N ILE A 745 29.31 -12.19 21.73
CA ILE A 745 29.46 -12.55 20.31
C ILE A 745 28.21 -13.33 19.89
N GLY A 746 27.41 -12.74 18.97
CA GLY A 746 26.15 -13.30 18.48
C GLY A 746 24.87 -12.62 18.99
N THR A 747 24.94 -11.73 19.98
CA THR A 747 23.82 -10.83 20.33
C THR A 747 23.96 -9.50 19.60
N SER A 748 23.16 -9.28 18.56
CA SER A 748 23.05 -7.97 17.92
C SER A 748 22.14 -7.09 18.78
N ILE A 749 22.68 -6.01 19.36
CA ILE A 749 21.83 -4.96 19.91
C ILE A 749 21.08 -4.32 18.74
N VAL A 750 19.77 -4.18 18.88
CA VAL A 750 18.94 -3.47 17.91
C VAL A 750 18.54 -2.14 18.54
N LEU A 751 19.15 -1.06 18.06
CA LEU A 751 18.75 0.28 18.48
C LEU A 751 17.34 0.57 17.98
N GLY A 752 16.49 1.07 18.87
CA GLY A 752 15.10 1.37 18.56
C GLY A 752 14.93 2.79 18.02
N GLU A 753 14.05 2.95 17.05
CA GLU A 753 13.56 4.26 16.57
C GLU A 753 12.33 4.73 17.36
N ASN A 754 12.17 4.25 18.60
CA ASN A 754 11.07 4.72 19.43
C ASN A 754 11.41 6.07 20.06
N HIS A 755 10.35 6.76 20.47
CA HIS A 755 10.40 7.95 21.32
C HIS A 755 11.24 7.72 22.58
N LEU A 756 11.99 8.74 22.99
CA LEU A 756 12.74 8.74 24.24
C LEU A 756 11.82 9.15 25.39
N TRP A 757 11.82 8.41 26.47
CA TRP A 757 11.05 8.64 27.69
C TRP A 757 11.98 8.94 28.85
N LEU A 758 11.67 9.97 29.63
CA LEU A 758 12.33 10.31 30.89
C LEU A 758 11.38 10.16 32.06
N GLY A 759 11.84 9.53 33.14
CA GLY A 759 11.10 9.39 34.39
C GLY A 759 9.97 8.37 34.39
N ASN A 760 9.72 7.69 33.26
CA ASN A 760 8.78 6.57 33.13
C ASN A 760 9.07 5.80 31.82
N TRP A 761 8.29 4.77 31.52
CA TRP A 761 8.29 4.08 30.22
C TRP A 761 7.01 4.36 29.43
N LYS A 762 7.01 3.99 28.14
CA LYS A 762 5.95 4.34 27.17
C LYS A 762 4.52 3.91 27.53
N TYR A 763 4.35 2.95 28.45
CA TYR A 763 3.03 2.49 28.89
C TYR A 763 2.65 2.91 30.32
N GLY A 764 3.50 3.69 31.00
CA GLY A 764 3.25 4.21 32.35
C GLY A 764 3.32 3.16 33.47
N GLY A 765 3.23 3.60 34.74
CA GLY A 765 3.28 2.69 35.90
C GLY A 765 4.69 2.26 36.36
N ARG A 766 5.74 2.72 35.68
CA ARG A 766 7.16 2.58 36.08
C ARG A 766 7.76 3.93 36.47
N GLN A 767 7.01 4.72 37.24
CA GLN A 767 7.42 6.08 37.59
C GLN A 767 8.73 6.07 38.38
N PHE A 768 9.68 6.88 37.92
CA PHE A 768 10.89 7.21 38.67
C PHE A 768 10.56 8.29 39.70
N SER A 769 10.80 7.98 40.97
CA SER A 769 10.57 8.92 42.07
C SER A 769 11.85 9.70 42.33
N GLY A 770 11.98 10.90 41.82
CA GLY A 770 13.20 11.70 42.00
C GLY A 770 13.39 12.75 40.92
N LYS A 771 14.55 13.39 40.94
CA LYS A 771 14.88 14.46 39.98
C LYS A 771 15.74 13.93 38.85
N ILE A 772 15.39 14.26 37.61
CA ILE A 772 16.26 14.14 36.45
C ILE A 772 16.70 15.55 36.10
N ASP A 773 17.93 15.91 36.47
CA ASP A 773 18.47 17.27 36.37
C ASP A 773 18.90 17.62 34.94
N GLU A 774 19.47 16.65 34.23
CA GLU A 774 20.07 16.87 32.91
C GLU A 774 20.26 15.55 32.15
N VAL A 775 20.08 15.58 30.83
CA VAL A 775 20.27 14.46 29.92
C VAL A 775 21.01 14.96 28.68
N LEU A 776 22.07 14.26 28.30
CA LEU A 776 22.85 14.51 27.09
C LEU A 776 23.08 13.19 26.34
N VAL A 777 22.66 13.13 25.08
CA VAL A 777 22.92 12.03 24.15
C VAL A 777 23.77 12.55 23.00
N SER A 778 24.91 11.92 22.78
CA SER A 778 25.81 12.24 21.68
C SER A 778 26.08 11.01 20.81
N VAL A 779 26.33 11.21 19.52
CA VAL A 779 26.77 10.16 18.59
C VAL A 779 28.16 10.47 18.06
N TYR A 780 28.93 9.42 17.78
CA TYR A 780 30.27 9.52 17.20
C TYR A 780 30.23 9.68 15.68
#